data_AF-A0A7S0I8K1-F1
#
_entry.id   AF-A0A7S0I8K1-F1
#
_cell.length_a   1.000
_cell.length_b   1.000
_cell.length_c   1.000
_cell.angle_alpha   90.00
_cell.angle_beta   90.00
_cell.angle_gamma   90.00
#
_symmetry.space_group_name_H-M   'P 1'
#
loop_
_entity.id
_entity.type
_entity.pdbx_description
1 polymer ?
#
loop_
_entity_poly.entity_id
_entity_poly.type
_entity_poly.pdbx_seq_one_letter_code
_entity_poly.pdbx_strand_id
1 'polypeptide(L)'
;VVVRTPDLEDDGERANAGGRSLEKTLENARDNARSLAAARHVVDAFDAAALWHEGFSGKGVKTGVFDTGVRADHPHFRKIKERTNWTHERTLNDGLGHGTFVAGVVASQDGECPGFAPDAEIHTFRVFTNDQVSYTSWFLDAFNYAIATEVNVINLSIGGPDYLDLPFVEKIDEIVANGIIMVSAIGNDGPLYGTLNNPADQLDVIGVGGVDYRDKIASFSSRGMSTHELPHGYGRVKPDVVAYGRDVMGSKIAGGCRSLSGTSVASPVVAGAVTLLASVVPIDRRWKILNPGVMKQALVEGADVIPGGPMIYEQGAGKLNLLASREILRDYEPRASVVPGWLDFTACPYMWPHCRQALYHGAMPFMFNATVVNGMGLTGWLEAAPVWTPTDGDDGDGGDRSDDLGKHLDVRFEFSDVLWPYSGYLAFYARVKESASALEGVASGVMTFTVLSPPGPDETTLRRSAVRVPVKFQVIKTPPREKRVLWSQYHSVRYPPGYVPRDNLDAKNDILDWHGDHPHTNYHGMYDALRDKGYFLEILGSPLTCFDASNYGALMLVDAEEEYSDAEVKKLRDDVVREGLGVFVVGDWYNVKQMESMRFFDDNTHSHWTPVTGGANVPALNDLLKPFGFAFGDGILHGAATLNGQAVAIASGANIARVPAGAFVHKGFVADKAPRG
;
A
#
# COMPACT_ATOMS: atom_id res chain seq x y z
N VAL A 1 3.31 -20.52 -2.60
CA VAL A 1 2.87 -19.55 -3.62
C VAL A 1 4.00 -19.34 -4.62
N VAL A 2 3.72 -19.08 -5.92
CA VAL A 2 4.77 -18.68 -6.87
C VAL A 2 5.06 -17.20 -6.65
N VAL A 3 6.24 -16.89 -6.11
CA VAL A 3 6.72 -15.51 -5.99
C VAL A 3 7.22 -15.08 -7.36
N ARG A 4 6.74 -13.94 -7.87
CA ARG A 4 7.13 -13.45 -9.20
C ARG A 4 8.13 -12.31 -9.08
N THR A 5 9.08 -12.26 -10.00
CA THR A 5 9.79 -11.02 -10.31
C THR A 5 8.80 -10.08 -11.01
N PRO A 6 8.68 -8.81 -10.59
CA PRO A 6 7.86 -7.84 -11.32
C PRO A 6 8.33 -7.73 -12.78
N ASP A 7 7.41 -7.63 -13.74
CA ASP A 7 7.76 -7.40 -15.14
C ASP A 7 8.64 -6.14 -15.25
N LEU A 8 9.83 -6.30 -15.85
CA LEU A 8 10.76 -5.22 -16.10
C LEU A 8 10.47 -4.64 -17.48
N GLU A 9 10.22 -3.34 -17.56
CA GLU A 9 10.27 -2.64 -18.84
C GLU A 9 11.74 -2.37 -19.20
N ASP A 10 12.23 -3.04 -20.25
CA ASP A 10 13.45 -2.65 -20.95
C ASP A 10 13.02 -1.65 -22.04
N ASP A 11 13.38 -0.37 -21.87
CA ASP A 11 13.02 0.70 -22.82
C ASP A 11 13.85 0.57 -24.12
N GLY A 12 13.48 -0.44 -24.92
CA GLY A 12 13.90 -0.60 -26.31
C GLY A 12 12.88 0.05 -27.25
N GLU A 13 13.15 1.30 -27.63
CA GLU A 13 12.56 2.08 -28.74
C GLU A 13 11.14 1.69 -29.21
N ARG A 14 10.11 2.42 -28.72
CA ARG A 14 8.87 2.66 -29.48
C ARG A 14 8.37 4.09 -29.34
N ALA A 15 8.99 5.00 -30.10
CA ALA A 15 8.37 6.28 -30.43
C ALA A 15 7.37 6.07 -31.57
N ASN A 16 6.07 6.25 -31.31
CA ASN A 16 5.07 6.39 -32.37
C ASN A 16 4.38 7.76 -32.27
N ALA A 17 4.40 8.47 -33.39
CA ALA A 17 4.13 9.90 -33.49
C ALA A 17 2.64 10.25 -33.43
N GLY A 18 2.30 11.31 -32.70
CA GLY A 18 1.03 12.03 -32.79
C GLY A 18 1.27 13.50 -32.48
N GLY A 19 1.27 14.35 -33.51
CA GLY A 19 1.67 15.76 -33.39
C GLY A 19 0.60 16.68 -32.82
N ARG A 20 1.00 17.58 -31.92
CA ARG A 20 0.74 19.04 -31.95
C ARG A 20 1.51 19.78 -30.84
N SER A 21 1.96 21.00 -31.19
CA SER A 21 2.68 22.01 -30.39
C SER A 21 4.21 21.86 -30.24
N LEU A 22 4.94 21.88 -31.36
CA LEU A 22 6.41 21.74 -31.42
C LEU A 22 7.21 22.71 -30.53
N GLU A 23 6.78 23.96 -30.33
CA GLU A 23 7.60 24.96 -29.62
C GLU A 23 7.58 24.79 -28.09
N LYS A 24 6.41 24.57 -27.47
CA LYS A 24 6.33 24.20 -26.04
C LYS A 24 6.94 22.84 -25.75
N THR A 25 6.88 21.91 -26.71
CA THR A 25 7.53 20.59 -26.60
C THR A 25 9.06 20.71 -26.67
N LEU A 26 9.60 21.65 -27.45
CA LEU A 26 11.06 21.86 -27.56
C LEU A 26 11.64 22.60 -26.35
N GLU A 27 10.90 23.52 -25.75
CA GLU A 27 11.31 24.24 -24.53
C GLU A 27 11.25 23.29 -23.31
N ASN A 28 10.16 22.53 -23.16
CA ASN A 28 10.08 21.44 -22.19
C ASN A 28 11.13 20.35 -22.45
N ALA A 29 11.47 20.02 -23.70
CA ALA A 29 12.52 19.04 -24.01
C ALA A 29 13.93 19.55 -23.64
N ARG A 30 14.17 20.86 -23.69
CA ARG A 30 15.45 21.47 -23.30
C ARG A 30 15.59 21.59 -21.78
N ASP A 31 14.52 21.92 -21.08
CA ASP A 31 14.49 21.88 -19.62
C ASP A 31 14.51 20.43 -19.10
N ASN A 32 13.84 19.50 -19.79
CA ASN A 32 13.96 18.05 -19.56
C ASN A 32 15.42 17.59 -19.74
N ALA A 33 16.08 17.98 -20.82
CA ALA A 33 17.48 17.61 -21.05
C ALA A 33 18.43 18.23 -20.00
N ARG A 34 18.11 19.39 -19.43
CA ARG A 34 18.90 20.03 -18.36
C ARG A 34 18.68 19.38 -16.99
N SER A 35 17.46 18.96 -16.65
CA SER A 35 17.19 18.25 -15.39
C SER A 35 17.66 16.79 -15.43
N LEU A 36 17.49 16.08 -16.56
CA LEU A 36 18.03 14.74 -16.80
C LEU A 36 19.56 14.73 -16.89
N ALA A 37 20.20 15.83 -17.31
CA ALA A 37 21.66 15.94 -17.35
C ALA A 37 22.30 16.23 -15.99
N ALA A 38 21.54 16.68 -14.98
CA ALA A 38 22.07 17.11 -13.69
C ALA A 38 22.26 15.96 -12.68
N ALA A 39 21.51 14.86 -12.81
CA ALA A 39 21.68 13.66 -11.98
C ALA A 39 22.16 12.50 -12.86
N ARG A 40 23.47 12.45 -13.15
CA ARG A 40 24.03 11.35 -13.96
C ARG A 40 23.87 9.99 -13.29
N HIS A 41 23.83 9.94 -11.96
CA HIS A 41 23.73 8.71 -11.17
C HIS A 41 22.74 8.88 -10.02
N VAL A 42 22.01 7.80 -9.68
CA VAL A 42 21.01 7.80 -8.61
C VAL A 42 21.60 8.18 -7.25
N VAL A 43 22.85 7.83 -6.99
CA VAL A 43 23.58 8.17 -5.76
C VAL A 43 23.80 9.68 -5.61
N ASP A 44 24.03 10.39 -6.71
CA ASP A 44 24.23 11.84 -6.71
C ASP A 44 22.88 12.54 -6.47
N ALA A 45 21.81 11.98 -7.04
CA ALA A 45 20.45 12.50 -6.90
C ALA A 45 19.90 12.43 -5.46
N PHE A 46 20.55 11.66 -4.58
CA PHE A 46 20.26 11.56 -3.15
C PHE A 46 21.42 12.06 -2.27
N ASP A 47 22.41 12.76 -2.83
CA ASP A 47 23.54 13.34 -2.09
C ASP A 47 24.41 12.32 -1.31
N ALA A 48 24.51 11.06 -1.79
CA ALA A 48 25.31 10.02 -1.13
C ALA A 48 26.80 10.40 -0.99
N ALA A 49 27.32 11.21 -1.92
CA ALA A 49 28.69 11.72 -1.89
C ALA A 49 29.01 12.50 -0.60
N ALA A 50 28.04 13.21 -0.01
CA ALA A 50 28.24 13.92 1.25
C ALA A 50 28.62 12.94 2.38
N LEU A 51 27.90 11.81 2.49
CA LEU A 51 28.20 10.78 3.48
C LEU A 51 29.54 10.08 3.20
N TRP A 52 29.88 9.86 1.93
CA TRP A 52 31.19 9.32 1.55
C TRP A 52 32.35 10.24 1.95
N HIS A 53 32.19 11.55 1.79
CA HIS A 53 33.18 12.54 2.23
C HIS A 53 33.37 12.57 3.74
N GLU A 54 32.34 12.22 4.51
CA GLU A 54 32.41 12.04 5.97
C GLU A 54 33.02 10.68 6.38
N GLY A 55 33.33 9.81 5.42
CA GLY A 55 33.96 8.51 5.65
C GLY A 55 32.97 7.35 5.84
N PHE A 56 31.68 7.56 5.60
CA PHE A 56 30.67 6.50 5.61
C PHE A 56 30.61 5.83 4.24
N SER A 57 30.62 4.50 4.18
CA SER A 57 30.66 3.76 2.90
C SER A 57 29.96 2.41 2.94
N GLY A 58 29.18 2.14 4.00
CA GLY A 58 28.58 0.83 4.27
C GLY A 58 29.53 -0.18 4.92
N LYS A 59 30.75 0.24 5.28
CA LYS A 59 31.75 -0.64 5.89
C LYS A 59 31.23 -1.35 7.15
N GLY A 60 31.34 -2.68 7.15
CA GLY A 60 30.92 -3.53 8.26
C GLY A 60 29.41 -3.75 8.34
N VAL A 61 28.68 -3.52 7.25
CA VAL A 61 27.26 -3.87 7.11
C VAL A 61 27.15 -5.04 6.13
N LYS A 62 26.49 -6.13 6.55
CA LYS A 62 26.18 -7.28 5.70
C LYS A 62 24.83 -7.08 5.03
N THR A 63 24.82 -7.00 3.71
CA THR A 63 23.59 -6.80 2.91
C THR A 63 23.27 -8.04 2.10
N GLY A 64 22.10 -8.62 2.35
CA GLY A 64 21.53 -9.76 1.64
C GLY A 64 20.73 -9.33 0.42
N VAL A 65 21.03 -9.91 -0.73
CA VAL A 65 20.28 -9.73 -1.98
C VAL A 65 19.67 -11.07 -2.37
N PHE A 66 18.34 -11.18 -2.26
CA PHE A 66 17.56 -12.36 -2.60
C PHE A 66 16.98 -12.19 -3.99
N ASP A 67 17.61 -12.83 -4.97
CA ASP A 67 17.33 -12.55 -6.37
C ASP A 67 17.82 -13.69 -7.29
N THR A 68 18.19 -13.36 -8.52
CA THR A 68 18.76 -14.28 -9.52
C THR A 68 20.27 -14.52 -9.30
N GLY A 69 20.87 -13.98 -8.24
CA GLY A 69 22.31 -14.16 -7.93
C GLY A 69 23.22 -13.12 -8.57
N VAL A 70 24.54 -13.31 -8.46
CA VAL A 70 25.59 -12.41 -8.98
C VAL A 70 26.79 -13.25 -9.39
N ARG A 71 27.57 -12.84 -10.39
CA ARG A 71 28.82 -13.50 -10.78
C ARG A 71 29.96 -13.22 -9.77
N ALA A 72 30.75 -14.23 -9.39
CA ALA A 72 31.79 -14.10 -8.34
C ALA A 72 32.90 -13.09 -8.67
N ASP A 73 33.32 -13.02 -9.93
CA ASP A 73 34.41 -12.17 -10.43
C ASP A 73 33.88 -10.91 -11.12
N HIS A 74 32.69 -10.45 -10.72
CA HIS A 74 32.09 -9.28 -11.32
C HIS A 74 32.89 -8.00 -10.94
N PRO A 75 33.38 -7.22 -11.93
CA PRO A 75 34.39 -6.17 -11.70
C PRO A 75 33.91 -5.01 -10.82
N HIS A 76 32.60 -4.81 -10.71
CA HIS A 76 32.02 -3.68 -9.97
C HIS A 76 32.03 -3.86 -8.44
N PHE A 77 32.32 -5.03 -7.90
CA PHE A 77 32.18 -5.30 -6.46
C PHE A 77 33.53 -5.52 -5.77
N ARG A 78 33.84 -4.79 -4.69
CA ARG A 78 35.01 -5.09 -3.83
C ARG A 78 34.84 -6.41 -3.08
N LYS A 79 33.63 -6.66 -2.55
CA LYS A 79 33.41 -7.70 -1.55
C LYS A 79 32.06 -8.40 -1.73
N ILE A 80 32.06 -9.41 -2.59
CA ILE A 80 31.04 -10.46 -2.56
C ILE A 80 31.50 -11.48 -1.52
N LYS A 81 30.91 -11.43 -0.32
CA LYS A 81 31.32 -12.26 0.80
C LYS A 81 30.81 -13.68 0.67
N GLU A 82 29.60 -13.83 0.13
CA GLU A 82 28.89 -15.11 0.09
C GLU A 82 27.95 -15.20 -1.10
N ARG A 83 27.86 -16.40 -1.68
CA ARG A 83 26.95 -16.73 -2.78
C ARG A 83 26.34 -18.09 -2.53
N THR A 84 25.02 -18.13 -2.31
CA THR A 84 24.26 -19.37 -2.11
C THR A 84 23.19 -19.53 -3.19
N ASN A 85 22.75 -20.76 -3.42
CA ASN A 85 21.68 -21.06 -4.35
C ASN A 85 20.74 -22.08 -3.71
N TRP A 86 19.47 -21.71 -3.70
CA TRP A 86 18.37 -22.45 -3.09
C TRP A 86 17.45 -23.07 -4.14
N THR A 87 17.67 -22.73 -5.42
CA THR A 87 16.97 -23.32 -6.54
C THR A 87 17.48 -24.72 -6.87
N HIS A 88 16.77 -25.42 -7.74
CA HIS A 88 17.19 -26.73 -8.26
C HIS A 88 18.29 -26.65 -9.34
N GLU A 89 18.61 -25.46 -9.86
CA GLU A 89 19.64 -25.29 -10.89
C GLU A 89 21.06 -25.40 -10.30
N ARG A 90 22.05 -25.84 -11.09
CA ARG A 90 23.43 -26.05 -10.62
C ARG A 90 24.34 -24.86 -10.91
N THR A 91 23.91 -23.65 -10.53
CA THR A 91 24.68 -22.42 -10.75
C THR A 91 24.47 -21.41 -9.62
N LEU A 92 25.53 -20.67 -9.29
CA LEU A 92 25.47 -19.48 -8.42
C LEU A 92 25.44 -18.18 -9.23
N ASN A 93 25.71 -18.26 -10.53
CA ASN A 93 25.79 -17.11 -11.40
C ASN A 93 24.39 -16.61 -11.77
N ASP A 94 24.31 -15.30 -11.96
CA ASP A 94 23.15 -14.65 -12.52
C ASP A 94 23.02 -14.98 -14.01
N GLY A 95 21.89 -15.57 -14.41
CA GLY A 95 21.55 -15.81 -15.81
C GLY A 95 20.57 -14.80 -16.40
N LEU A 96 19.96 -13.95 -15.57
CA LEU A 96 18.92 -12.99 -15.97
C LEU A 96 19.42 -11.53 -15.92
N GLY A 97 20.25 -11.20 -14.94
CA GLY A 97 20.89 -9.89 -14.78
C GLY A 97 20.23 -8.99 -13.75
N HIS A 98 19.07 -9.38 -13.22
CA HIS A 98 18.34 -8.60 -12.24
C HIS A 98 19.09 -8.57 -10.90
N GLY A 99 19.50 -9.72 -10.36
CA GLY A 99 20.28 -9.78 -9.12
C GLY A 99 21.61 -9.03 -9.20
N THR A 100 22.29 -9.08 -10.35
CA THR A 100 23.51 -8.28 -10.59
C THR A 100 23.23 -6.78 -10.57
N PHE A 101 22.13 -6.35 -11.18
CA PHE A 101 21.70 -4.95 -11.18
C PHE A 101 21.37 -4.48 -9.76
N VAL A 102 20.53 -5.24 -9.04
CA VAL A 102 20.09 -4.96 -7.66
C VAL A 102 21.28 -4.84 -6.72
N ALA A 103 22.19 -5.83 -6.73
CA ALA A 103 23.42 -5.76 -5.94
C ALA A 103 24.29 -4.56 -6.35
N GLY A 104 24.32 -4.23 -7.64
CA GLY A 104 25.05 -3.09 -8.19
C GLY A 104 24.58 -1.75 -7.63
N VAL A 105 23.27 -1.50 -7.60
CA VAL A 105 22.71 -0.29 -7.00
C VAL A 105 23.09 -0.17 -5.51
N VAL A 106 23.20 -1.30 -4.81
CA VAL A 106 23.64 -1.30 -3.40
C VAL A 106 25.14 -0.98 -3.26
N ALA A 107 26.04 -1.66 -3.97
CA ALA A 107 27.48 -1.63 -3.64
C ALA A 107 28.45 -1.62 -4.84
N SER A 108 27.99 -1.25 -6.04
CA SER A 108 28.87 -1.06 -7.20
C SER A 108 29.92 0.02 -6.95
N GLN A 109 31.07 -0.15 -7.58
CA GLN A 109 32.21 0.77 -7.55
C GLN A 109 32.57 1.32 -8.90
N ASP A 110 31.83 0.92 -9.92
CA ASP A 110 32.01 1.45 -11.23
C ASP A 110 31.59 2.92 -11.24
N GLY A 111 32.39 3.78 -11.88
CA GLY A 111 32.13 5.21 -11.94
C GLY A 111 30.92 5.57 -12.80
N GLU A 112 30.47 4.69 -13.71
CA GLU A 112 29.30 4.94 -14.56
C GLU A 112 27.98 4.48 -13.91
N CYS A 113 28.04 3.57 -12.94
CA CYS A 113 26.90 3.15 -12.12
C CYS A 113 27.37 2.84 -10.69
N PRO A 114 27.74 3.88 -9.91
CA PRO A 114 28.14 3.71 -8.52
C PRO A 114 26.96 3.25 -7.67
N GLY A 115 27.23 2.38 -6.70
CA GLY A 115 26.29 1.99 -5.66
C GLY A 115 26.43 2.85 -4.40
N PHE A 116 25.39 2.87 -3.56
CA PHE A 116 25.36 3.70 -2.34
C PHE A 116 26.41 3.33 -1.29
N ALA A 117 26.68 2.04 -1.13
CA ALA A 117 27.45 1.46 -0.04
C ALA A 117 28.61 0.57 -0.56
N PRO A 118 29.63 1.15 -1.21
CA PRO A 118 30.66 0.39 -1.92
C PRO A 118 31.54 -0.52 -1.05
N ASP A 119 31.62 -0.29 0.27
CA ASP A 119 32.39 -1.13 1.21
C ASP A 119 31.53 -2.10 2.03
N ALA A 120 30.25 -2.24 1.69
CA ALA A 120 29.38 -3.24 2.30
C ALA A 120 29.78 -4.67 1.93
N GLU A 121 29.40 -5.63 2.78
CA GLU A 121 29.55 -7.05 2.46
C GLU A 121 28.29 -7.53 1.74
N ILE A 122 28.42 -7.96 0.47
CA ILE A 122 27.29 -8.48 -0.28
C ILE A 122 27.18 -9.99 -0.07
N HIS A 123 26.01 -10.42 0.39
CA HIS A 123 25.59 -11.82 0.51
C HIS A 123 24.48 -12.07 -0.52
N THR A 124 24.70 -12.97 -1.47
CA THR A 124 23.72 -13.21 -2.53
C THR A 124 23.02 -14.54 -2.32
N PHE A 125 21.69 -14.51 -2.32
CA PHE A 125 20.82 -15.66 -2.17
C PHE A 125 20.07 -15.87 -3.47
N ARG A 126 20.51 -16.83 -4.28
CA ARG A 126 19.80 -17.18 -5.51
C ARG A 126 18.55 -17.98 -5.15
N VAL A 127 17.39 -17.36 -5.36
CA VAL A 127 16.05 -17.91 -5.08
C VAL A 127 15.15 -17.92 -6.31
N PHE A 128 15.62 -17.37 -7.44
CA PHE A 128 14.95 -17.47 -8.74
C PHE A 128 15.78 -18.29 -9.73
N THR A 129 15.10 -19.13 -10.50
CA THR A 129 15.72 -19.83 -11.63
C THR A 129 15.88 -18.90 -12.84
N ASN A 130 16.58 -19.35 -13.87
CA ASN A 130 16.66 -18.59 -15.13
C ASN A 130 15.33 -18.55 -15.90
N ASP A 131 14.41 -19.45 -15.58
CA ASP A 131 13.05 -19.46 -16.10
C ASP A 131 12.09 -18.59 -15.24
N GLN A 132 12.63 -17.77 -14.33
CA GLN A 132 11.90 -16.89 -13.41
C GLN A 132 10.94 -17.63 -12.46
N VAL A 133 11.24 -18.91 -12.16
CA VAL A 133 10.50 -19.70 -11.19
C VAL A 133 11.09 -19.52 -9.80
N SER A 134 10.22 -19.34 -8.80
CA SER A 134 10.58 -19.36 -7.39
C SER A 134 9.50 -20.01 -6.54
N TYR A 135 9.91 -20.67 -5.46
CA TYR A 135 9.03 -21.27 -4.47
C TYR A 135 9.24 -20.62 -3.10
N THR A 136 8.15 -20.45 -2.37
CA THR A 136 8.18 -19.99 -0.97
C THR A 136 9.17 -20.78 -0.11
N SER A 137 9.24 -22.11 -0.26
CA SER A 137 10.16 -22.94 0.54
C SER A 137 11.63 -22.54 0.38
N TRP A 138 12.06 -22.14 -0.82
CA TRP A 138 13.41 -21.64 -1.05
C TRP A 138 13.68 -20.34 -0.31
N PHE A 139 12.70 -19.45 -0.23
CA PHE A 139 12.80 -18.25 0.62
C PHE A 139 12.91 -18.62 2.08
N LEU A 140 12.05 -19.49 2.61
CA LEU A 140 12.06 -19.87 4.02
C LEU A 140 13.41 -20.43 4.45
N ASP A 141 14.00 -21.31 3.63
CA ASP A 141 15.32 -21.89 3.91
C ASP A 141 16.46 -20.86 3.78
N ALA A 142 16.42 -20.03 2.75
CA ALA A 142 17.38 -18.94 2.56
C ALA A 142 17.33 -17.91 3.69
N PHE A 143 16.14 -17.62 4.19
CA PHE A 143 15.89 -16.74 5.33
C PHE A 143 16.46 -17.30 6.62
N ASN A 144 16.30 -18.61 6.89
CA ASN A 144 16.96 -19.27 8.02
C ASN A 144 18.48 -19.12 7.94
N TYR A 145 19.05 -19.22 6.73
CA TYR A 145 20.49 -19.01 6.53
C TYR A 145 20.92 -17.56 6.73
N ALA A 146 20.12 -16.58 6.29
CA ALA A 146 20.41 -15.16 6.52
C ALA A 146 20.40 -14.80 8.01
N ILE A 147 19.48 -15.39 8.80
CA ILE A 147 19.46 -15.29 10.26
C ILE A 147 20.75 -15.91 10.84
N ALA A 148 21.07 -17.14 10.45
CA ALA A 148 22.25 -17.85 10.96
C ALA A 148 23.59 -17.18 10.61
N THR A 149 23.65 -16.42 9.52
CA THR A 149 24.83 -15.65 9.08
C THR A 149 24.82 -14.20 9.57
N GLU A 150 23.79 -13.82 10.34
CA GLU A 150 23.59 -12.49 10.92
C GLU A 150 23.67 -11.37 9.86
N VAL A 151 22.98 -11.56 8.73
CA VAL A 151 22.79 -10.51 7.73
C VAL A 151 22.09 -9.32 8.38
N ASN A 152 22.48 -8.09 8.05
CA ASN A 152 21.94 -6.90 8.71
C ASN A 152 20.79 -6.25 7.95
N VAL A 153 20.88 -6.25 6.61
CA VAL A 153 19.90 -5.63 5.71
C VAL A 153 19.55 -6.65 4.64
N ILE A 154 18.27 -6.86 4.36
CA ILE A 154 17.80 -7.68 3.24
C ILE A 154 17.01 -6.80 2.28
N ASN A 155 17.32 -6.92 0.98
CA ASN A 155 16.51 -6.36 -0.08
C ASN A 155 15.71 -7.46 -0.79
N LEU A 156 14.39 -7.29 -0.86
CA LEU A 156 13.46 -8.10 -1.64
C LEU A 156 12.89 -7.25 -2.78
N SER A 157 13.52 -7.32 -3.96
CA SER A 157 13.05 -6.65 -5.18
C SER A 157 11.92 -7.42 -5.86
N ILE A 158 11.02 -8.00 -5.07
CA ILE A 158 10.01 -8.96 -5.48
C ILE A 158 8.74 -8.72 -4.68
N GLY A 159 7.63 -9.24 -5.18
CA GLY A 159 6.36 -9.21 -4.49
C GLY A 159 5.47 -10.33 -4.98
N GLY A 160 4.54 -10.74 -4.13
CA GLY A 160 3.48 -11.67 -4.49
C GLY A 160 2.12 -11.12 -4.05
N PRO A 161 1.03 -11.77 -4.52
CA PRO A 161 -0.32 -11.41 -4.10
C PRO A 161 -0.47 -11.47 -2.57
N ASP A 162 -1.25 -10.52 -2.06
CA ASP A 162 -1.32 -10.03 -0.69
C ASP A 162 -1.63 -11.08 0.40
N TYR A 163 -0.83 -11.14 1.49
CA TYR A 163 -0.96 -12.02 2.68
C TYR A 163 -1.39 -13.50 2.45
N LEU A 164 -1.30 -14.02 1.22
CA LEU A 164 -1.81 -15.35 0.84
C LEU A 164 -0.96 -16.50 1.37
N ASP A 165 0.31 -16.22 1.66
CA ASP A 165 1.30 -17.20 2.10
C ASP A 165 1.66 -16.94 3.57
N LEU A 166 0.79 -17.40 4.49
CA LEU A 166 1.00 -17.24 5.92
C LEU A 166 2.41 -17.70 6.38
N PRO A 167 2.94 -18.86 5.95
CA PRO A 167 4.31 -19.25 6.27
C PRO A 167 5.37 -18.23 5.83
N PHE A 168 5.19 -17.59 4.67
CA PHE A 168 6.09 -16.51 4.22
C PHE A 168 5.97 -15.28 5.12
N VAL A 169 4.74 -14.84 5.41
CA VAL A 169 4.46 -13.68 6.26
C VAL A 169 5.09 -13.86 7.65
N GLU A 170 4.81 -14.98 8.32
CA GLU A 170 5.35 -15.29 9.65
C GLU A 170 6.89 -15.37 9.64
N LYS A 171 7.48 -15.84 8.54
CA LYS A 171 8.94 -15.87 8.39
C LYS A 171 9.55 -14.47 8.22
N ILE A 172 8.84 -13.54 7.58
CA ILE A 172 9.26 -12.13 7.52
C ILE A 172 9.26 -11.53 8.92
N ASP A 173 8.21 -11.76 9.72
CA ASP A 173 8.17 -11.32 11.12
C ASP A 173 9.33 -11.91 11.93
N GLU A 174 9.65 -13.19 11.75
CA GLU A 174 10.80 -13.83 12.40
C GLU A 174 12.14 -13.18 11.98
N ILE A 175 12.33 -12.88 10.69
CA ILE A 175 13.53 -12.20 10.21
C ILE A 175 13.69 -10.84 10.87
N VAL A 176 12.63 -10.03 10.82
CA VAL A 176 12.64 -8.70 11.40
C VAL A 176 12.91 -8.81 12.89
N ALA A 177 12.28 -9.75 13.59
CA ALA A 177 12.50 -10.01 15.01
C ALA A 177 13.96 -10.32 15.37
N ASN A 178 14.73 -10.92 14.45
CA ASN A 178 16.17 -11.13 14.59
C ASN A 178 17.02 -9.86 14.33
N GLY A 179 16.40 -8.69 14.24
CA GLY A 179 17.06 -7.39 14.07
C GLY A 179 17.46 -7.08 12.63
N ILE A 180 17.02 -7.90 11.67
CA ILE A 180 17.36 -7.72 10.25
C ILE A 180 16.43 -6.68 9.64
N ILE A 181 17.01 -5.63 9.05
CA ILE A 181 16.24 -4.58 8.39
C ILE A 181 15.78 -5.08 7.03
N MET A 182 14.47 -5.17 6.83
CA MET A 182 13.86 -5.63 5.58
C MET A 182 13.41 -4.45 4.70
N VAL A 183 13.87 -4.41 3.46
CA VAL A 183 13.45 -3.44 2.43
C VAL A 183 12.83 -4.21 1.27
N SER A 184 11.63 -3.81 0.84
CA SER A 184 10.91 -4.51 -0.22
C SER A 184 10.20 -3.57 -1.18
N ALA A 185 10.12 -3.98 -2.45
CA ALA A 185 9.41 -3.27 -3.50
C ALA A 185 7.89 -3.35 -3.31
N ILE A 186 7.16 -2.23 -3.48
CA ILE A 186 5.70 -2.20 -3.25
C ILE A 186 4.86 -2.87 -4.34
N GLY A 187 5.44 -3.13 -5.52
CA GLY A 187 4.75 -3.74 -6.66
C GLY A 187 4.72 -2.85 -7.91
N ASN A 188 4.49 -3.48 -9.07
CA ASN A 188 4.49 -2.82 -10.39
C ASN A 188 3.09 -2.78 -11.03
N ASP A 189 2.05 -2.92 -10.23
CA ASP A 189 0.67 -3.11 -10.68
C ASP A 189 -0.14 -1.81 -10.65
N GLY A 190 0.56 -0.67 -10.51
CA GLY A 190 0.00 0.65 -10.76
C GLY A 190 -0.43 0.85 -12.22
N PRO A 191 -1.22 1.89 -12.52
CA PRO A 191 -1.59 3.00 -11.63
C PRO A 191 -2.88 2.75 -10.82
N LEU A 192 -3.43 1.53 -10.87
CA LEU A 192 -4.62 1.17 -10.08
C LEU A 192 -4.30 1.24 -8.58
N TYR A 193 -5.29 1.67 -7.79
CA TYR A 193 -5.18 1.73 -6.33
C TYR A 193 -5.65 0.41 -5.70
N GLY A 194 -5.02 0.02 -4.60
CA GLY A 194 -5.26 -1.27 -3.93
C GLY A 194 -4.48 -2.40 -4.60
N THR A 195 -3.23 -2.13 -4.96
CA THR A 195 -2.36 -3.03 -5.75
C THR A 195 -1.03 -3.33 -5.07
N LEU A 196 -0.97 -3.15 -3.74
CA LEU A 196 0.25 -3.37 -2.98
C LEU A 196 0.58 -4.86 -2.89
N ASN A 197 1.87 -5.19 -2.97
CA ASN A 197 2.35 -6.57 -2.88
C ASN A 197 3.00 -6.87 -1.53
N ASN A 198 2.88 -8.12 -1.09
CA ASN A 198 3.56 -8.64 0.09
C ASN A 198 5.01 -9.04 -0.27
N PRO A 199 6.01 -8.76 0.58
CA PRO A 199 5.93 -8.30 1.98
C PRO A 199 6.04 -6.79 2.22
N ALA A 200 6.10 -5.97 1.17
CA ALA A 200 6.31 -4.53 1.31
C ALA A 200 5.17 -3.81 2.05
N ASP A 201 3.99 -4.41 2.09
CA ASP A 201 2.81 -3.89 2.75
C ASP A 201 2.74 -4.22 4.27
N GLN A 202 3.65 -5.07 4.78
CA GLN A 202 3.73 -5.42 6.21
C GLN A 202 4.25 -4.27 7.08
N LEU A 203 3.84 -4.24 8.35
CA LEU A 203 4.13 -3.14 9.30
C LEU A 203 5.62 -2.88 9.47
N ASP A 204 6.43 -3.92 9.65
CA ASP A 204 7.86 -3.78 9.97
C ASP A 204 8.79 -3.81 8.74
N VAL A 205 8.24 -4.08 7.55
CA VAL A 205 8.98 -4.01 6.29
C VAL A 205 8.98 -2.57 5.77
N ILE A 206 10.14 -2.08 5.34
CA ILE A 206 10.27 -0.79 4.66
C ILE A 206 9.82 -0.99 3.20
N GLY A 207 8.57 -0.65 2.93
CA GLY A 207 7.93 -0.75 1.62
C GLY A 207 8.27 0.45 0.75
N VAL A 208 8.75 0.21 -0.47
CA VAL A 208 9.33 1.24 -1.34
C VAL A 208 8.55 1.37 -2.64
N GLY A 209 8.01 2.57 -2.88
CA GLY A 209 7.42 2.95 -4.17
C GLY A 209 8.41 3.62 -5.12
N GLY A 210 8.02 3.75 -6.39
CA GLY A 210 8.87 4.25 -7.46
C GLY A 210 8.45 5.64 -7.98
N VAL A 211 9.41 6.54 -8.12
CA VAL A 211 9.27 7.83 -8.82
C VAL A 211 10.23 7.93 -10.01
N ASP A 212 9.95 8.85 -10.92
CA ASP A 212 10.92 9.29 -11.93
C ASP A 212 11.81 10.45 -11.42
N TYR A 213 12.84 10.81 -12.18
CA TYR A 213 13.76 11.92 -11.85
C TYR A 213 13.10 13.32 -11.90
N ARG A 214 11.79 13.41 -12.15
CA ARG A 214 11.00 14.64 -12.05
C ARG A 214 10.09 14.63 -10.82
N ASP A 215 10.34 13.70 -9.90
CA ASP A 215 9.55 13.47 -8.69
C ASP A 215 8.07 13.17 -8.97
N LYS A 216 7.78 12.53 -10.12
CA LYS A 216 6.43 12.01 -10.39
C LYS A 216 6.37 10.54 -10.02
N ILE A 217 5.28 10.13 -9.37
CA ILE A 217 5.00 8.71 -9.12
C ILE A 217 5.03 7.98 -10.47
N ALA A 218 5.86 6.94 -10.56
CA ALA A 218 5.95 6.14 -11.76
C ALA A 218 4.62 5.43 -12.01
N SER A 219 4.20 5.32 -13.28
CA SER A 219 2.90 4.73 -13.61
C SER A 219 2.75 3.29 -13.11
N PHE A 220 3.82 2.51 -13.18
CA PHE A 220 3.84 1.13 -12.66
C PHE A 220 3.81 1.06 -11.14
N SER A 221 4.21 2.11 -10.40
CA SER A 221 4.30 2.01 -8.93
C SER A 221 2.93 1.68 -8.35
N SER A 222 2.83 0.52 -7.71
CA SER A 222 1.65 0.14 -6.93
C SER A 222 1.37 1.19 -5.86
N ARG A 223 0.09 1.39 -5.57
CA ARG A 223 -0.42 2.46 -4.71
C ARG A 223 -1.76 2.07 -4.10
N GLY A 224 -2.22 2.87 -3.15
CA GLY A 224 -3.40 2.59 -2.34
C GLY A 224 -3.04 2.16 -0.93
N MET A 225 -4.05 1.93 -0.12
CA MET A 225 -3.88 1.38 1.22
C MET A 225 -3.68 -0.13 1.18
N SER A 226 -3.17 -0.71 2.27
CA SER A 226 -3.15 -2.19 2.42
C SER A 226 -4.56 -2.76 2.34
N THR A 227 -4.68 -3.89 1.66
CA THR A 227 -5.97 -4.53 1.36
C THR A 227 -6.41 -5.49 2.47
N HIS A 228 -5.45 -6.03 3.23
CA HIS A 228 -5.70 -6.96 4.33
C HIS A 228 -6.71 -6.47 5.37
N GLU A 229 -6.70 -5.18 5.71
CA GLU A 229 -7.59 -4.59 6.74
C GLU A 229 -8.92 -4.05 6.20
N LEU A 230 -9.16 -4.09 4.89
CA LEU A 230 -10.38 -3.53 4.29
C LEU A 230 -11.70 -4.14 4.80
N PRO A 231 -11.78 -5.44 5.16
CA PRO A 231 -12.98 -5.98 5.80
C PRO A 231 -13.33 -5.29 7.14
N HIS A 232 -12.31 -4.76 7.83
CA HIS A 232 -12.49 -3.98 9.06
C HIS A 232 -12.76 -2.50 8.78
N GLY A 233 -12.73 -2.10 7.51
CA GLY A 233 -13.24 -0.84 6.97
C GLY A 233 -12.17 0.06 6.35
N TYR A 234 -10.88 -0.12 6.62
CA TYR A 234 -9.83 0.72 6.04
C TYR A 234 -8.42 0.11 6.15
N GLY A 235 -7.59 0.33 5.13
CA GLY A 235 -6.20 -0.11 5.10
C GLY A 235 -5.22 0.85 5.78
N ARG A 236 -3.96 0.45 5.86
CA ARG A 236 -2.83 1.23 6.38
C ARG A 236 -2.17 2.05 5.29
N VAL A 237 -1.42 3.07 5.68
CA VAL A 237 -0.60 3.87 4.76
C VAL A 237 0.60 3.05 4.28
N LYS A 238 0.68 2.88 2.96
CA LYS A 238 1.83 2.35 2.22
C LYS A 238 1.90 3.04 0.84
N PRO A 239 3.08 3.07 0.18
CA PRO A 239 4.41 2.65 0.66
C PRO A 239 4.88 3.47 1.88
N ASP A 240 5.98 3.09 2.54
CA ASP A 240 6.55 3.90 3.62
C ASP A 240 7.26 5.14 3.05
N VAL A 241 8.04 4.95 1.99
CA VAL A 241 8.79 5.99 1.26
C VAL A 241 8.82 5.69 -0.23
N VAL A 242 9.20 6.69 -1.04
CA VAL A 242 9.48 6.50 -2.47
C VAL A 242 10.93 6.84 -2.82
N ALA A 243 11.45 6.18 -3.85
CA ALA A 243 12.76 6.45 -4.42
C ALA A 243 12.74 6.39 -5.95
N TYR A 244 13.82 6.84 -6.61
CA TYR A 244 13.90 6.75 -8.06
C TYR A 244 13.84 5.28 -8.49
N GLY A 245 12.82 4.96 -9.28
CA GLY A 245 12.58 3.62 -9.80
C GLY A 245 12.46 3.58 -11.32
N ARG A 246 12.52 4.74 -11.99
CA ARG A 246 12.49 4.83 -13.45
C ARG A 246 13.87 5.22 -13.98
N ASP A 247 14.32 4.52 -15.01
CA ASP A 247 15.56 4.81 -15.74
C ASP A 247 16.82 4.85 -14.83
N VAL A 248 16.90 3.95 -13.85
CA VAL A 248 18.05 3.89 -12.94
C VAL A 248 19.17 3.08 -13.57
N MET A 249 20.37 3.66 -13.57
CA MET A 249 21.59 3.00 -14.04
C MET A 249 22.18 2.07 -13.00
N GLY A 250 22.45 0.81 -13.38
CA GLY A 250 23.04 -0.22 -12.52
C GLY A 250 23.85 -1.25 -13.30
N SER A 251 24.46 -2.20 -12.59
CA SER A 251 25.42 -3.17 -13.16
C SER A 251 24.81 -4.17 -14.14
N LYS A 252 25.54 -4.49 -15.22
CA LYS A 252 25.23 -5.60 -16.17
C LYS A 252 26.08 -6.84 -15.87
N ILE A 253 25.55 -8.05 -16.09
CA ILE A 253 26.26 -9.34 -15.85
C ILE A 253 27.70 -9.37 -16.42
N ALA A 254 27.89 -8.88 -17.64
CA ALA A 254 29.17 -8.94 -18.35
C ALA A 254 30.15 -7.82 -17.95
N GLY A 255 29.76 -6.89 -17.07
CA GLY A 255 30.42 -5.61 -16.83
C GLY A 255 29.75 -4.45 -17.57
N GLY A 256 30.03 -3.22 -17.14
CA GLY A 256 29.36 -2.01 -17.61
C GLY A 256 27.95 -1.85 -17.03
N CYS A 257 27.24 -0.81 -17.48
CA CYS A 257 25.98 -0.39 -16.85
C CYS A 257 24.77 -0.49 -17.80
N ARG A 258 23.58 -0.81 -17.27
CA ARG A 258 22.26 -0.82 -17.94
C ARG A 258 21.29 0.09 -17.18
N SER A 259 20.29 0.60 -17.90
CA SER A 259 19.12 1.22 -17.29
C SER A 259 18.05 0.16 -17.03
N LEU A 260 17.30 0.28 -15.92
CA LEU A 260 16.09 -0.50 -15.64
C LEU A 260 15.03 0.39 -14.97
N SER A 261 13.78 -0.04 -15.11
CA SER A 261 12.62 0.59 -14.47
C SER A 261 11.79 -0.44 -13.69
N GLY A 262 11.30 -0.05 -12.51
CA GLY A 262 10.45 -0.86 -11.63
C GLY A 262 10.55 -0.45 -10.16
N THR A 263 9.60 -0.87 -9.33
CA THR A 263 9.76 -0.76 -7.86
C THR A 263 10.81 -1.75 -7.35
N SER A 264 11.06 -2.84 -8.08
CA SER A 264 12.21 -3.74 -7.94
C SER A 264 13.56 -3.02 -8.12
N VAL A 265 13.57 -1.85 -8.75
CA VAL A 265 14.72 -0.95 -8.91
C VAL A 265 14.75 0.13 -7.83
N ALA A 266 13.60 0.66 -7.40
CA ALA A 266 13.53 1.62 -6.28
C ALA A 266 13.90 0.99 -4.93
N SER A 267 13.49 -0.26 -4.67
CA SER A 267 13.82 -1.00 -3.45
C SER A 267 15.33 -1.06 -3.15
N PRO A 268 16.21 -1.45 -4.10
CA PRO A 268 17.65 -1.48 -3.84
C PRO A 268 18.30 -0.10 -3.74
N VAL A 269 17.67 0.96 -4.27
CA VAL A 269 18.09 2.34 -3.99
C VAL A 269 17.94 2.61 -2.50
N VAL A 270 16.79 2.30 -1.92
CA VAL A 270 16.55 2.43 -0.47
C VAL A 270 17.39 1.45 0.34
N ALA A 271 17.57 0.20 -0.11
CA ALA A 271 18.42 -0.76 0.59
C ALA A 271 19.89 -0.30 0.61
N GLY A 272 20.40 0.22 -0.51
CA GLY A 272 21.72 0.83 -0.59
C GLY A 272 21.86 2.04 0.35
N ALA A 273 20.85 2.92 0.36
CA ALA A 273 20.77 4.03 1.30
C ALA A 273 20.76 3.58 2.77
N VAL A 274 19.96 2.57 3.12
CA VAL A 274 19.91 1.95 4.46
C VAL A 274 21.28 1.39 4.85
N THR A 275 21.95 0.68 3.94
CA THR A 275 23.29 0.13 4.19
C THR A 275 24.32 1.24 4.40
N LEU A 276 24.23 2.35 3.65
CA LEU A 276 25.09 3.52 3.84
C LEU A 276 24.79 4.22 5.18
N LEU A 277 23.52 4.48 5.48
CA LEU A 277 23.04 5.11 6.72
C LEU A 277 23.40 4.28 7.96
N ALA A 278 23.33 2.96 7.89
CA ALA A 278 23.74 2.09 8.99
C ALA A 278 25.23 2.30 9.35
N SER A 279 26.06 2.69 8.39
CA SER A 279 27.47 2.99 8.64
C SER A 279 27.74 4.32 9.35
N VAL A 280 26.73 5.21 9.44
CA VAL A 280 26.78 6.45 10.24
C VAL A 280 26.94 6.14 11.72
N VAL A 281 26.30 5.06 12.19
CA VAL A 281 26.42 4.62 13.58
C VAL A 281 27.77 3.91 13.79
N PRO A 282 28.56 4.29 14.81
CA PRO A 282 29.87 3.70 15.10
C PRO A 282 29.81 2.18 15.21
N ILE A 283 30.79 1.49 14.59
CA ILE A 283 30.77 0.04 14.39
C ILE A 283 30.64 -0.77 15.70
N ASP A 284 31.18 -0.27 16.81
CA ASP A 284 31.19 -0.89 18.14
C ASP A 284 29.82 -0.83 18.84
N ARG A 285 28.94 0.10 18.46
CA ARG A 285 27.59 0.26 19.03
C ARG A 285 26.47 0.16 17.99
N ARG A 286 26.82 0.00 16.71
CA ARG A 286 25.90 -0.01 15.57
C ARG A 286 24.65 -0.83 15.81
N TRP A 287 24.80 -2.13 16.03
CA TRP A 287 23.69 -3.07 16.21
C TRP A 287 23.15 -3.14 17.64
N LYS A 288 23.68 -2.32 18.56
CA LYS A 288 23.03 -2.05 19.85
C LYS A 288 21.99 -0.93 19.74
N ILE A 289 22.15 -0.04 18.74
CA ILE A 289 21.27 1.11 18.49
C ILE A 289 20.32 0.80 17.34
N LEU A 290 20.85 0.35 16.20
CA LEU A 290 20.06 0.07 15.01
C LEU A 290 19.25 -1.22 15.18
N ASN A 291 17.99 -1.11 14.81
CA ASN A 291 17.05 -2.20 14.60
C ASN A 291 16.05 -1.77 13.50
N PRO A 292 15.15 -2.66 13.03
CA PRO A 292 14.17 -2.33 11.99
C PRO A 292 13.32 -1.10 12.30
N GLY A 293 12.83 -0.97 13.54
CA GLY A 293 12.05 0.19 13.98
C GLY A 293 12.82 1.51 13.88
N VAL A 294 14.07 1.53 14.36
CA VAL A 294 14.94 2.73 14.30
C VAL A 294 15.21 3.16 12.86
N MET A 295 15.55 2.21 11.98
CA MET A 295 15.81 2.55 10.58
C MET A 295 14.54 3.04 9.89
N LYS A 296 13.40 2.37 10.10
CA LYS A 296 12.12 2.83 9.56
C LYS A 296 11.81 4.26 10.01
N GLN A 297 11.95 4.58 11.30
CA GLN A 297 11.75 5.93 11.83
C GLN A 297 12.66 6.96 11.14
N ALA A 298 13.95 6.68 11.00
CA ALA A 298 14.88 7.59 10.35
C ALA A 298 14.53 7.87 8.89
N LEU A 299 14.04 6.87 8.15
CA LEU A 299 13.63 7.04 6.76
C LEU A 299 12.31 7.82 6.64
N VAL A 300 11.28 7.46 7.39
CA VAL A 300 9.95 8.08 7.28
C VAL A 300 9.93 9.49 7.85
N GLU A 301 10.63 9.76 8.96
CA GLU A 301 10.69 11.10 9.55
C GLU A 301 11.66 12.02 8.79
N GLY A 302 12.63 11.45 8.08
CA GLY A 302 13.57 12.20 7.24
C GLY A 302 13.02 12.50 5.84
N ALA A 303 12.03 11.77 5.35
CA ALA A 303 11.54 11.86 3.97
C ALA A 303 10.96 13.25 3.61
N ASP A 304 11.16 13.65 2.36
CA ASP A 304 10.63 14.89 1.81
C ASP A 304 9.29 14.63 1.11
N VAL A 305 8.21 15.24 1.61
CA VAL A 305 6.91 15.20 0.92
C VAL A 305 7.05 15.85 -0.45
N ILE A 306 6.72 15.10 -1.50
CA ILE A 306 6.71 15.59 -2.88
C ILE A 306 5.56 16.58 -3.03
N PRO A 307 5.82 17.85 -3.35
CA PRO A 307 4.79 18.87 -3.43
C PRO A 307 3.95 18.73 -4.70
N GLY A 308 2.70 19.18 -4.63
CA GLY A 308 1.93 19.54 -5.83
C GLY A 308 1.31 18.40 -6.63
N GLY A 309 1.15 17.19 -6.06
CA GLY A 309 0.42 16.14 -6.78
C GLY A 309 0.18 14.85 -6.00
N PRO A 310 1.23 14.13 -5.56
CA PRO A 310 1.05 12.78 -5.05
C PRO A 310 0.35 12.73 -3.69
N MET A 311 -0.48 11.71 -3.52
CA MET A 311 -1.25 11.46 -2.29
C MET A 311 -0.47 10.56 -1.33
N ILE A 312 -0.86 10.52 -0.07
CA ILE A 312 -0.21 9.73 0.99
C ILE A 312 -0.15 8.25 0.65
N TYR A 313 -1.20 7.70 0.02
CA TYR A 313 -1.25 6.32 -0.45
C TYR A 313 -0.47 6.06 -1.75
N GLU A 314 0.23 7.07 -2.29
CA GLU A 314 1.13 6.93 -3.44
C GLU A 314 2.59 7.14 -3.04
N GLN A 315 2.85 8.12 -2.16
CA GLN A 315 4.21 8.51 -1.77
C GLN A 315 4.61 8.13 -0.35
N GLY A 316 3.67 7.69 0.50
CA GLY A 316 3.94 7.45 1.91
C GLY A 316 4.36 8.72 2.64
N ALA A 317 5.45 8.63 3.40
CA ALA A 317 6.08 9.78 4.04
C ALA A 317 6.75 10.74 3.04
N GLY A 318 7.02 10.29 1.81
CA GLY A 318 7.63 11.09 0.75
C GLY A 318 8.87 10.45 0.14
N LYS A 319 9.62 11.25 -0.61
CA LYS A 319 10.88 10.84 -1.24
C LYS A 319 11.96 10.69 -0.18
N LEU A 320 12.75 9.62 -0.29
CA LEU A 320 13.92 9.39 0.56
C LEU A 320 14.83 10.64 0.62
N ASN A 321 15.26 11.02 1.81
CA ASN A 321 16.24 12.09 2.02
C ASN A 321 17.38 11.57 2.91
N LEU A 322 18.51 11.24 2.27
CA LEU A 322 19.66 10.64 2.97
C LEU A 322 20.23 11.55 4.07
N LEU A 323 20.28 12.86 3.84
CA LEU A 323 20.89 13.79 4.78
C LEU A 323 20.02 13.96 6.03
N ALA A 324 18.70 14.12 5.85
CA ALA A 324 17.76 14.21 6.96
C ALA A 324 17.74 12.91 7.79
N SER A 325 17.68 11.75 7.14
CA SER A 325 17.77 10.45 7.83
C SER A 325 19.10 10.28 8.57
N ARG A 326 20.21 10.76 7.99
CA ARG A 326 21.52 10.75 8.64
C ARG A 326 21.54 11.61 9.91
N GLU A 327 20.94 12.80 9.89
CA GLU A 327 20.89 13.67 11.07
C GLU A 327 20.10 13.01 12.21
N ILE A 328 18.99 12.32 11.89
CA ILE A 328 18.22 11.54 12.87
C ILE A 328 19.08 10.43 13.48
N LEU A 329 19.85 9.70 12.66
CA LEU A 329 20.66 8.57 13.12
C LEU A 329 21.93 8.97 13.89
N ARG A 330 22.50 10.15 13.62
CA ARG A 330 23.76 10.59 14.26
C ARG A 330 23.63 10.66 15.78
N ASP A 331 22.52 11.23 16.25
CA ASP A 331 22.24 11.49 17.66
C ASP A 331 20.95 10.78 18.11
N TYR A 332 20.69 9.60 17.53
CA TYR A 332 19.43 8.88 17.77
C TYR A 332 19.30 8.42 19.23
N GLU A 333 18.22 8.84 19.87
CA GLU A 333 17.76 8.32 21.15
C GLU A 333 16.61 7.33 20.92
N PRO A 334 16.68 6.09 21.45
CA PRO A 334 15.63 5.10 21.31
C PRO A 334 14.27 5.63 21.76
N ARG A 335 13.31 5.68 20.83
CA ARG A 335 11.97 6.22 21.07
C ARG A 335 10.90 5.52 20.25
N ALA A 336 9.65 5.70 20.67
CA ALA A 336 8.49 5.36 19.86
C ALA A 336 8.05 6.57 19.02
N SER A 337 7.45 6.30 17.86
CA SER A 337 6.79 7.32 17.04
C SER A 337 5.59 6.73 16.28
N VAL A 338 4.86 7.58 15.55
CA VAL A 338 3.73 7.17 14.71
C VAL A 338 4.05 7.52 13.27
N VAL A 339 3.64 6.66 12.35
CA VAL A 339 3.70 6.89 10.91
C VAL A 339 2.26 6.93 10.37
N PRO A 340 1.81 8.07 9.83
CA PRO A 340 2.49 9.38 9.77
C PRO A 340 2.63 10.08 11.14
N GLY A 341 3.69 10.90 11.29
CA GLY A 341 3.98 11.60 12.55
C GLY A 341 3.05 12.79 12.87
N TRP A 342 2.25 13.21 11.90
CA TRP A 342 1.23 14.25 12.02
C TRP A 342 0.02 13.87 11.18
N LEU A 343 -1.17 14.27 11.65
CA LEU A 343 -2.44 13.89 11.02
C LEU A 343 -3.28 15.14 10.70
N ASP A 344 -2.91 15.86 9.66
CA ASP A 344 -3.70 16.99 9.14
C ASP A 344 -4.61 16.49 8.00
N PHE A 345 -5.82 16.10 8.37
CA PHE A 345 -6.87 15.69 7.43
C PHE A 345 -7.50 16.88 6.69
N THR A 346 -6.87 18.06 6.69
CA THR A 346 -7.20 19.19 5.80
C THR A 346 -6.17 19.39 4.69
N ALA A 347 -5.04 18.67 4.75
CA ALA A 347 -3.91 18.85 3.83
C ALA A 347 -4.12 18.12 2.49
N CYS A 348 -4.93 18.69 1.59
CA CYS A 348 -5.07 18.18 0.22
C CYS A 348 -3.94 18.66 -0.73
N PRO A 349 -3.49 17.84 -1.70
CA PRO A 349 -3.95 16.47 -1.99
C PRO A 349 -3.26 15.39 -1.16
N TYR A 350 -2.27 15.73 -0.33
CA TYR A 350 -1.46 14.75 0.38
C TYR A 350 -2.31 13.79 1.21
N MET A 351 -3.21 14.29 2.06
CA MET A 351 -4.05 13.45 2.92
C MET A 351 -5.33 12.94 2.23
N TRP A 352 -5.34 12.80 0.90
CA TRP A 352 -6.44 12.15 0.18
C TRP A 352 -6.56 10.66 0.64
N PRO A 353 -7.77 10.12 0.78
CA PRO A 353 -9.08 10.75 0.50
C PRO A 353 -9.64 11.54 1.68
N HIS A 354 -9.06 11.39 2.87
CA HIS A 354 -9.55 11.96 4.12
C HIS A 354 -9.75 13.48 4.05
N CYS A 355 -8.87 14.19 3.33
CA CYS A 355 -8.98 15.64 3.16
C CYS A 355 -10.13 16.12 2.25
N ARG A 356 -10.74 15.21 1.47
CA ARG A 356 -11.83 15.54 0.53
C ARG A 356 -13.21 15.52 1.19
N GLN A 357 -13.31 14.97 2.39
CA GLN A 357 -14.57 14.83 3.11
C GLN A 357 -14.42 15.28 4.57
N ALA A 358 -14.98 16.45 4.85
CA ALA A 358 -15.10 16.97 6.21
C ALA A 358 -15.99 16.08 7.09
N LEU A 359 -15.74 16.11 8.39
CA LEU A 359 -16.56 15.43 9.39
C LEU A 359 -17.86 16.19 9.66
N TYR A 360 -18.91 15.47 10.02
CA TYR A 360 -20.18 16.04 10.46
C TYR A 360 -20.93 15.10 11.40
N HIS A 361 -21.93 15.64 12.09
CA HIS A 361 -22.72 14.88 13.04
C HIS A 361 -23.69 13.92 12.31
N GLY A 362 -23.82 12.70 12.85
CA GLY A 362 -24.68 11.65 12.31
C GLY A 362 -24.01 10.74 11.29
N ALA A 363 -22.75 11.01 10.91
CA ALA A 363 -21.95 10.14 10.05
C ALA A 363 -21.52 8.84 10.77
N MET A 364 -21.25 7.78 10.00
CA MET A 364 -20.37 6.69 10.37
C MET A 364 -19.07 7.25 10.94
N PRO A 365 -18.47 6.57 11.94
CA PRO A 365 -17.21 7.02 12.51
C PRO A 365 -16.15 7.09 11.41
N PHE A 366 -15.47 8.23 11.33
CA PHE A 366 -14.23 8.34 10.59
C PHE A 366 -13.23 7.34 11.16
N MET A 367 -12.42 6.71 10.31
CA MET A 367 -11.40 5.76 10.71
C MET A 367 -10.10 6.00 9.93
N PHE A 368 -8.98 5.96 10.64
CA PHE A 368 -7.64 6.03 10.05
C PHE A 368 -6.69 5.08 10.78
N ASN A 369 -5.96 4.25 10.02
CA ASN A 369 -5.00 3.29 10.57
C ASN A 369 -3.57 3.83 10.45
N ALA A 370 -2.98 4.15 11.59
CA ALA A 370 -1.58 4.56 11.70
C ALA A 370 -0.71 3.39 12.19
N THR A 371 0.59 3.48 11.94
CA THR A 371 1.58 2.53 12.45
C THR A 371 2.32 3.15 13.63
N VAL A 372 2.30 2.49 14.79
CA VAL A 372 3.18 2.83 15.92
C VAL A 372 4.48 2.07 15.73
N VAL A 373 5.60 2.79 15.66
CA VAL A 373 6.94 2.20 15.54
C VAL A 373 7.67 2.33 16.87
N ASN A 374 8.21 1.23 17.36
CA ASN A 374 8.97 1.11 18.60
C ASN A 374 10.46 0.93 18.31
N GLY A 375 11.22 2.04 18.24
CA GLY A 375 12.67 1.98 18.11
C GLY A 375 13.41 1.55 19.38
N MET A 376 12.70 1.41 20.51
CA MET A 376 13.30 1.09 21.81
C MET A 376 13.65 -0.39 21.99
N GLY A 377 13.03 -1.32 21.26
CA GLY A 377 13.28 -2.75 21.41
C GLY A 377 12.31 -3.63 20.64
N LEU A 378 12.57 -4.94 20.66
CA LEU A 378 11.81 -5.98 19.95
C LEU A 378 10.36 -6.16 20.45
N THR A 379 10.03 -5.64 21.63
CA THR A 379 8.65 -5.66 22.09
C THR A 379 8.34 -4.35 22.78
N GLY A 380 7.09 -3.94 22.67
CA GLY A 380 6.57 -2.83 23.45
C GLY A 380 5.08 -2.96 23.66
N TRP A 381 4.53 -2.11 24.52
CA TRP A 381 3.09 -2.01 24.73
C TRP A 381 2.76 -0.60 25.18
N LEU A 382 1.50 -0.21 25.00
CA LEU A 382 1.03 1.08 25.49
C LEU A 382 0.79 0.98 27.00
N GLU A 383 1.30 1.95 27.77
CA GLU A 383 1.09 2.03 29.23
C GLU A 383 -0.40 2.15 29.58
N ALA A 384 -1.14 2.87 28.74
CA ALA A 384 -2.58 3.06 28.81
C ALA A 384 -3.12 3.38 27.40
N ALA A 385 -4.44 3.31 27.24
CA ALA A 385 -5.08 3.72 25.99
C ALA A 385 -4.72 5.17 25.61
N PRO A 386 -4.56 5.47 24.30
CA PRO A 386 -4.30 6.83 23.86
C PRO A 386 -5.38 7.82 24.30
N VAL A 387 -4.94 9.05 24.54
CA VAL A 387 -5.79 10.13 25.02
C VAL A 387 -5.89 11.23 23.97
N TRP A 388 -7.11 11.63 23.65
CA TRP A 388 -7.42 12.81 22.86
C TRP A 388 -7.51 14.04 23.75
N THR A 389 -6.70 15.05 23.46
CA THR A 389 -6.79 16.37 24.11
C THR A 389 -7.13 17.42 23.06
N PRO A 390 -8.32 18.03 23.09
CA PRO A 390 -8.66 19.09 22.15
C PRO A 390 -7.78 20.33 22.37
N THR A 391 -7.56 21.12 21.32
CA THR A 391 -6.85 22.40 21.44
C THR A 391 -7.75 23.40 22.20
N ASP A 392 -7.33 23.82 23.39
CA ASP A 392 -8.06 24.82 24.19
C ASP A 392 -7.40 26.20 24.05
N GLY A 393 -7.94 27.05 23.17
CA GLY A 393 -7.93 28.52 23.25
C GLY A 393 -6.62 29.32 23.30
N ASP A 394 -5.47 28.77 23.69
CA ASP A 394 -4.19 29.48 23.80
C ASP A 394 -3.00 28.50 23.73
N ASP A 395 -2.40 28.38 22.55
CA ASP A 395 -1.21 27.55 22.31
C ASP A 395 0.10 28.29 22.67
N GLY A 396 0.03 29.46 23.31
CA GLY A 396 1.19 30.29 23.63
C GLY A 396 1.81 31.02 22.43
N ASP A 397 1.19 30.93 21.25
CA ASP A 397 1.58 31.64 20.01
C ASP A 397 0.72 32.89 19.73
N GLY A 398 -0.02 33.38 20.75
CA GLY A 398 -0.72 34.66 20.70
C GLY A 398 -1.97 34.74 19.80
N GLY A 399 -2.49 33.61 19.33
CA GLY A 399 -3.75 33.53 18.58
C GLY A 399 -4.89 32.98 19.43
N ASP A 400 -5.97 33.75 19.60
CA ASP A 400 -7.23 33.29 20.19
C ASP A 400 -7.84 32.19 19.31
N ARG A 401 -7.86 30.95 19.82
CA ARG A 401 -8.50 29.79 19.16
C ARG A 401 -9.81 29.39 19.84
N SER A 402 -10.55 30.34 20.42
CA SER A 402 -11.86 30.09 21.06
C SER A 402 -12.87 29.34 20.17
N ASP A 403 -12.68 29.42 18.85
CA ASP A 403 -13.59 28.90 17.83
C ASP A 403 -13.21 27.48 17.33
N ASP A 404 -12.15 26.86 17.88
CA ASP A 404 -11.79 25.48 17.52
C ASP A 404 -12.83 24.46 18.03
N LEU A 405 -13.19 23.54 17.14
CA LEU A 405 -14.25 22.55 17.37
C LEU A 405 -13.73 21.22 17.94
N GLY A 406 -12.45 21.12 18.33
CA GLY A 406 -11.82 19.89 18.84
C GLY A 406 -12.55 19.26 20.02
N LYS A 407 -13.08 20.08 20.94
CA LYS A 407 -13.89 19.62 22.09
C LYS A 407 -15.21 18.95 21.68
N HIS A 408 -15.67 19.22 20.45
CA HIS A 408 -16.88 18.65 19.88
C HIS A 408 -16.64 17.33 19.13
N LEU A 409 -15.42 16.79 19.14
CA LEU A 409 -15.15 15.44 18.66
C LEU A 409 -15.29 14.41 19.81
N ASP A 410 -15.93 13.28 19.51
CA ASP A 410 -15.80 12.02 20.26
C ASP A 410 -14.74 11.18 19.54
N VAL A 411 -13.61 10.96 20.20
CA VAL A 411 -12.44 10.29 19.65
C VAL A 411 -12.18 9.01 20.42
N ARG A 412 -11.99 7.91 19.70
CA ARG A 412 -11.70 6.58 20.26
C ARG A 412 -10.55 5.92 19.52
N PHE A 413 -9.98 4.91 20.15
CA PHE A 413 -8.81 4.22 19.64
C PHE A 413 -8.97 2.71 19.78
N GLU A 414 -8.46 1.98 18.81
CA GLU A 414 -8.16 0.55 18.88
C GLU A 414 -6.69 0.38 18.49
N PHE A 415 -5.96 -0.51 19.15
CA PHE A 415 -4.52 -0.61 18.97
C PHE A 415 -4.01 -2.00 19.36
N SER A 416 -2.81 -2.33 18.90
CA SER A 416 -2.17 -3.60 19.25
C SER A 416 -1.84 -3.68 20.74
N ASP A 417 -2.21 -4.78 21.39
CA ASP A 417 -1.85 -5.07 22.79
C ASP A 417 -0.34 -5.14 22.98
N VAL A 418 0.37 -5.64 21.96
CA VAL A 418 1.81 -5.75 21.90
C VAL A 418 2.30 -5.19 20.56
N LEU A 419 3.31 -4.33 20.61
CA LEU A 419 4.09 -3.90 19.46
C LEU A 419 5.16 -4.96 19.22
N TRP A 420 5.03 -5.73 18.14
CA TRP A 420 5.95 -6.82 17.79
C TRP A 420 5.91 -7.09 16.26
N PRO A 421 7.06 -7.34 15.62
CA PRO A 421 8.42 -7.24 16.18
C PRO A 421 8.91 -5.83 16.53
N TYR A 422 8.59 -4.80 15.77
CA TYR A 422 8.97 -3.42 16.15
C TYR A 422 7.83 -2.45 15.99
N SER A 423 6.68 -2.91 15.49
CA SER A 423 5.55 -2.04 15.21
C SER A 423 4.24 -2.65 15.66
N GLY A 424 3.20 -1.82 15.71
CA GLY A 424 1.82 -2.23 15.88
C GLY A 424 0.89 -1.24 15.18
N TYR A 425 -0.38 -1.60 15.06
CA TYR A 425 -1.37 -0.70 14.50
C TYR A 425 -1.98 0.18 15.59
N LEU A 426 -2.41 1.38 15.19
CA LEU A 426 -3.24 2.29 15.97
C LEU A 426 -4.35 2.82 15.06
N ALA A 427 -5.55 2.28 15.25
CA ALA A 427 -6.76 2.74 14.61
C ALA A 427 -7.35 3.91 15.40
N PHE A 428 -7.49 5.04 14.72
CA PHE A 428 -8.10 6.26 15.24
C PHE A 428 -9.53 6.38 14.72
N TYR A 429 -10.49 6.61 15.62
CA TYR A 429 -11.89 6.84 15.29
C TYR A 429 -12.34 8.23 15.72
N ALA A 430 -13.07 8.96 14.87
CA ALA A 430 -13.67 10.24 15.25
C ALA A 430 -15.13 10.37 14.81
N ARG A 431 -15.93 11.01 15.67
CA ARG A 431 -17.30 11.44 15.38
C ARG A 431 -17.54 12.85 15.86
N VAL A 432 -18.42 13.58 15.18
CA VAL A 432 -18.85 14.91 15.61
C VAL A 432 -20.05 14.76 16.55
N LYS A 433 -19.94 15.35 17.76
CA LYS A 433 -21.01 15.38 18.75
C LYS A 433 -22.19 16.21 18.25
N GLU A 434 -23.40 15.87 18.70
CA GLU A 434 -24.65 16.58 18.33
C GLU A 434 -24.56 18.09 18.58
N SER A 435 -23.83 18.51 19.63
CA SER A 435 -23.56 19.91 19.95
C SER A 435 -22.95 20.73 18.79
N ALA A 436 -22.30 20.06 17.83
CA ALA A 436 -21.69 20.69 16.67
C ALA A 436 -22.39 20.35 15.35
N SER A 437 -23.60 19.78 15.39
CA SER A 437 -24.38 19.42 14.20
C SER A 437 -24.66 20.60 13.24
N ALA A 438 -24.78 21.82 13.79
CA ALA A 438 -25.00 23.05 13.04
C ALA A 438 -23.77 23.96 12.94
N LEU A 439 -22.60 23.49 13.39
CA LEU A 439 -21.35 24.25 13.38
C LEU A 439 -20.50 23.89 12.17
N GLU A 440 -19.58 24.79 11.81
CA GLU A 440 -18.60 24.60 10.74
C GLU A 440 -17.30 25.28 11.16
N GLY A 441 -16.17 24.62 10.95
CA GLY A 441 -14.88 25.13 11.39
C GLY A 441 -13.82 24.05 11.46
N VAL A 442 -12.65 24.42 11.96
CA VAL A 442 -11.54 23.49 12.20
C VAL A 442 -11.75 22.84 13.56
N ALA A 443 -11.52 21.53 13.64
CA ALA A 443 -11.41 20.80 14.89
C ALA A 443 -9.98 20.27 15.01
N SER A 444 -9.23 20.73 16.02
CA SER A 444 -7.87 20.32 16.25
C SER A 444 -7.64 19.84 17.68
N GLY A 445 -6.56 19.10 17.85
CA GLY A 445 -6.13 18.59 19.14
C GLY A 445 -4.93 17.69 18.97
N VAL A 446 -4.62 16.99 20.05
CA VAL A 446 -3.40 16.20 20.16
C VAL A 446 -3.75 14.83 20.73
N MET A 447 -3.31 13.79 20.03
CA MET A 447 -3.29 12.43 20.54
C MET A 447 -2.00 12.20 21.31
N THR A 448 -2.11 11.74 22.55
CA THR A 448 -0.96 11.41 23.41
C THR A 448 -1.05 10.02 23.99
N PHE A 449 0.07 9.31 24.03
CA PHE A 449 0.20 8.02 24.72
C PHE A 449 1.65 7.75 25.10
N THR A 450 1.87 6.74 25.94
CA THR A 450 3.21 6.32 26.34
C THR A 450 3.44 4.88 25.90
N VAL A 451 4.54 4.63 25.20
CA VAL A 451 5.01 3.28 24.89
C VAL A 451 6.06 2.87 25.93
N LEU A 452 5.91 1.65 26.44
CA LEU A 452 6.88 0.97 27.28
C LEU A 452 7.57 -0.13 26.46
N SER A 453 8.85 -0.33 26.72
CA SER A 453 9.65 -1.42 26.15
C SER A 453 10.53 -2.04 27.23
N PRO A 454 10.86 -3.34 27.15
CA PRO A 454 11.84 -3.95 28.04
C PRO A 454 13.17 -3.19 28.06
N PRO A 455 13.95 -3.32 29.16
CA PRO A 455 15.28 -2.72 29.24
C PRO A 455 16.19 -3.24 28.12
N GLY A 456 17.10 -2.40 27.63
CA GLY A 456 18.16 -2.84 26.73
C GLY A 456 19.19 -3.77 27.41
N PRO A 457 20.16 -4.31 26.66
CA PRO A 457 21.14 -5.28 27.18
C PRO A 457 21.94 -4.84 28.42
N ASP A 458 22.09 -3.53 28.60
CA ASP A 458 22.89 -2.92 29.68
C ASP A 458 22.00 -2.11 30.67
N GLU A 459 20.68 -2.30 30.64
CA GLU A 459 19.70 -1.55 31.44
C GLU A 459 18.88 -2.48 32.34
N THR A 460 18.35 -1.94 33.44
CA THR A 460 17.50 -2.69 34.40
C THR A 460 16.09 -2.15 34.51
N THR A 461 15.83 -0.98 33.94
CA THR A 461 14.55 -0.28 34.00
C THR A 461 13.87 -0.30 32.64
N LEU A 462 12.53 -0.37 32.64
CA LEU A 462 11.75 -0.25 31.41
C LEU A 462 12.07 1.06 30.68
N ARG A 463 12.21 0.98 29.36
CA ARG A 463 12.29 2.15 28.49
C ARG A 463 10.91 2.74 28.33
N ARG A 464 10.81 4.07 28.32
CA ARG A 464 9.56 4.80 28.25
C ARG A 464 9.66 5.92 27.23
N SER A 465 8.76 5.95 26.26
CA SER A 465 8.68 7.01 25.26
C SER A 465 7.27 7.59 25.23
N ALA A 466 7.16 8.88 25.53
CA ALA A 466 5.92 9.62 25.32
C ALA A 466 5.79 9.99 23.84
N VAL A 467 4.62 9.76 23.27
CA VAL A 467 4.30 10.04 21.87
C VAL A 467 3.20 11.10 21.82
N ARG A 468 3.37 12.08 20.94
CA ARG A 468 2.46 13.22 20.78
C ARG A 468 2.23 13.46 19.29
N VAL A 469 0.99 13.29 18.83
CA VAL A 469 0.61 13.42 17.42
C VAL A 469 -0.45 14.52 17.27
N PRO A 470 -0.15 15.63 16.59
CA PRO A 470 -1.16 16.64 16.29
C PRO A 470 -2.15 16.11 15.27
N VAL A 471 -3.44 16.38 15.50
CA VAL A 471 -4.53 15.95 14.62
C VAL A 471 -5.42 17.14 14.28
N LYS A 472 -5.83 17.24 13.03
CA LYS A 472 -6.68 18.33 12.54
C LYS A 472 -7.69 17.83 11.52
N PHE A 473 -8.93 18.29 11.68
CA PHE A 473 -10.06 17.99 10.81
C PHE A 473 -10.77 19.26 10.37
N GLN A 474 -11.43 19.17 9.22
CA GLN A 474 -12.52 20.08 8.87
C GLN A 474 -13.83 19.51 9.40
N VAL A 475 -14.63 20.32 10.09
CA VAL A 475 -16.01 20.01 10.50
C VAL A 475 -16.97 20.90 9.72
N ILE A 476 -18.08 20.32 9.27
CA ILE A 476 -19.17 21.03 8.59
C ILE A 476 -20.51 20.72 9.24
N LYS A 477 -21.51 21.53 8.89
CA LYS A 477 -22.91 21.26 9.24
C LYS A 477 -23.36 19.93 8.66
N THR A 478 -24.21 19.20 9.38
CA THR A 478 -24.77 17.93 8.89
C THR A 478 -25.41 18.14 7.51
N PRO A 479 -24.92 17.46 6.46
CA PRO A 479 -25.48 17.58 5.13
C PRO A 479 -26.92 17.06 5.06
N PRO A 480 -27.73 17.55 4.10
CA PRO A 480 -29.04 16.97 3.83
C PRO A 480 -28.92 15.47 3.56
N ARG A 481 -29.88 14.70 4.09
CA ARG A 481 -29.92 13.23 4.00
C ARG A 481 -29.73 12.73 2.57
N GLU A 482 -30.37 13.36 1.60
CA GLU A 482 -30.32 13.01 0.17
C GLU A 482 -28.92 13.14 -0.46
N LYS A 483 -27.98 13.81 0.21
CA LYS A 483 -26.57 13.91 -0.19
C LYS A 483 -25.68 12.89 0.49
N ARG A 484 -26.20 12.09 1.43
CA ARG A 484 -25.43 11.13 2.22
C ARG A 484 -25.66 9.73 1.69
N VAL A 485 -24.57 9.09 1.26
CA VAL A 485 -24.54 7.79 0.63
C VAL A 485 -23.70 6.86 1.49
N LEU A 486 -24.24 5.67 1.76
CA LEU A 486 -23.55 4.64 2.54
C LEU A 486 -23.05 3.55 1.59
N TRP A 487 -21.76 3.23 1.64
CA TRP A 487 -21.15 2.10 0.93
C TRP A 487 -21.06 0.90 1.86
N SER A 488 -21.58 -0.26 1.43
CA SER A 488 -21.43 -1.50 2.18
C SER A 488 -20.09 -2.15 1.87
N GLN A 489 -19.18 -2.18 2.84
CA GLN A 489 -17.89 -2.88 2.72
C GLN A 489 -17.92 -4.29 3.30
N TYR A 490 -18.80 -4.54 4.28
CA TYR A 490 -18.80 -5.77 5.07
C TYR A 490 -18.99 -7.06 4.26
N HIS A 491 -19.71 -6.98 3.14
CA HIS A 491 -20.07 -8.14 2.29
C HIS A 491 -19.15 -8.33 1.08
N SER A 492 -18.09 -7.54 0.97
CA SER A 492 -17.06 -7.76 -0.04
C SER A 492 -16.06 -8.78 0.50
N VAL A 493 -15.86 -9.89 -0.23
CA VAL A 493 -15.04 -11.02 0.21
C VAL A 493 -13.58 -10.63 0.29
N ARG A 494 -12.96 -11.01 1.41
CA ARG A 494 -11.51 -11.00 1.58
C ARG A 494 -10.87 -11.91 0.54
N TYR A 495 -9.74 -11.53 -0.05
CA TYR A 495 -8.81 -12.54 -0.59
C TYR A 495 -7.94 -13.03 0.57
N PRO A 496 -7.93 -14.33 0.99
CA PRO A 496 -8.29 -15.53 0.22
C PRO A 496 -9.10 -16.67 0.90
N PRO A 497 -10.26 -16.51 1.56
CA PRO A 497 -11.01 -17.71 1.93
C PRO A 497 -11.49 -18.52 0.70
N GLY A 498 -11.50 -17.93 -0.51
CA GLY A 498 -11.93 -18.59 -1.75
C GLY A 498 -11.33 -18.01 -3.02
N TYR A 499 -11.41 -18.77 -4.11
CA TYR A 499 -11.10 -18.29 -5.46
C TYR A 499 -12.29 -17.49 -5.99
N VAL A 500 -12.14 -16.17 -6.04
CA VAL A 500 -13.03 -15.29 -6.80
C VAL A 500 -12.27 -14.84 -8.07
N PRO A 501 -12.83 -15.09 -9.26
CA PRO A 501 -12.22 -14.75 -10.52
C PRO A 501 -12.35 -13.26 -10.80
N ARG A 502 -11.45 -12.71 -11.65
CA ARG A 502 -11.55 -11.30 -12.07
C ARG A 502 -12.91 -10.95 -12.65
N ASP A 503 -13.32 -9.71 -12.40
CA ASP A 503 -14.49 -9.08 -13.03
C ASP A 503 -14.37 -9.08 -14.56
N ASN A 504 -13.19 -8.67 -15.05
CA ASN A 504 -12.92 -8.61 -16.48
C ASN A 504 -12.43 -9.96 -17.02
N LEU A 505 -13.35 -10.74 -17.58
CA LEU A 505 -13.05 -12.02 -18.24
C LEU A 505 -12.13 -11.94 -19.47
N ASP A 506 -11.85 -10.74 -20.01
CA ASP A 506 -10.84 -10.58 -21.07
C ASP A 506 -9.40 -10.50 -20.53
N ALA A 507 -9.23 -10.31 -19.23
CA ALA A 507 -7.93 -10.37 -18.59
C ALA A 507 -7.42 -11.82 -18.59
N LYS A 508 -6.35 -12.06 -19.36
CA LYS A 508 -5.73 -13.38 -19.51
C LYS A 508 -4.57 -13.62 -18.56
N ASN A 509 -4.11 -12.56 -17.90
CA ASN A 509 -3.03 -12.58 -16.94
C ASN A 509 -3.65 -12.55 -15.55
N ASP A 510 -3.36 -13.55 -14.73
CA ASP A 510 -3.87 -13.73 -13.37
C ASP A 510 -5.39 -13.85 -13.25
N ILE A 511 -5.82 -15.07 -12.96
CA ILE A 511 -7.22 -15.46 -12.88
C ILE A 511 -7.91 -15.02 -11.58
N LEU A 512 -7.15 -14.74 -10.52
CA LEU A 512 -7.68 -14.26 -9.25
C LEU A 512 -7.94 -12.76 -9.37
N ASP A 513 -9.08 -12.29 -8.85
CA ASP A 513 -9.15 -10.89 -8.44
C ASP A 513 -8.39 -10.72 -7.12
N TRP A 514 -7.80 -9.56 -6.92
CA TRP A 514 -7.03 -9.21 -5.74
C TRP A 514 -7.10 -7.69 -5.52
N HIS A 515 -8.03 -7.03 -6.19
CA HIS A 515 -8.32 -5.63 -5.98
C HIS A 515 -9.02 -5.43 -4.63
N GLY A 516 -8.88 -4.23 -4.06
CA GLY A 516 -9.36 -3.97 -2.71
C GLY A 516 -10.87 -3.75 -2.57
N ASP A 517 -11.63 -3.72 -3.68
CA ASP A 517 -13.07 -3.46 -3.74
C ASP A 517 -13.60 -2.48 -2.69
N HIS A 518 -13.07 -1.26 -2.77
CA HIS A 518 -13.31 -0.22 -1.78
C HIS A 518 -13.35 1.16 -2.46
N PRO A 519 -14.14 2.14 -1.95
CA PRO A 519 -14.28 3.46 -2.57
C PRO A 519 -12.98 4.24 -2.74
N HIS A 520 -11.94 3.86 -2.00
CA HIS A 520 -10.64 4.52 -2.01
C HIS A 520 -9.52 3.65 -2.61
N THR A 521 -9.89 2.53 -3.26
CA THR A 521 -9.00 1.68 -4.04
C THR A 521 -9.41 1.74 -5.53
N ASN A 522 -9.79 0.63 -6.15
CA ASN A 522 -10.23 0.54 -7.55
C ASN A 522 -11.46 1.42 -7.86
N TYR A 523 -12.26 1.80 -6.87
CA TYR A 523 -13.42 2.69 -7.05
C TYR A 523 -13.14 4.18 -6.76
N HIS A 524 -11.88 4.59 -6.58
CA HIS A 524 -11.54 5.97 -6.22
C HIS A 524 -12.07 7.03 -7.19
N GLY A 525 -12.07 6.75 -8.50
CA GLY A 525 -12.62 7.67 -9.50
C GLY A 525 -14.11 7.93 -9.32
N MET A 526 -14.87 6.92 -8.87
CA MET A 526 -16.28 7.08 -8.51
C MET A 526 -16.43 7.93 -7.25
N TYR A 527 -15.62 7.66 -6.21
CA TYR A 527 -15.62 8.46 -4.99
C TYR A 527 -15.35 9.94 -5.28
N ASP A 528 -14.29 10.24 -6.04
CA ASP A 528 -13.93 11.61 -6.39
C ASP A 528 -15.05 12.32 -7.17
N ALA A 529 -15.66 11.62 -8.14
CA ALA A 529 -16.78 12.15 -8.90
C ALA A 529 -18.01 12.42 -8.03
N LEU A 530 -18.33 11.55 -7.07
CA LEU A 530 -19.43 11.76 -6.11
C LEU A 530 -19.16 12.96 -5.21
N ARG A 531 -17.93 13.08 -4.69
CA ARG A 531 -17.49 14.24 -3.89
C ARG A 531 -17.58 15.54 -4.68
N ASP A 532 -17.17 15.55 -5.95
CA ASP A 532 -17.28 16.73 -6.83
C ASP A 532 -18.73 17.14 -7.12
N LYS A 533 -19.69 16.21 -6.98
CA LYS A 533 -21.14 16.48 -7.07
C LYS A 533 -21.77 16.81 -5.71
N GLY A 534 -20.97 16.90 -4.65
CA GLY A 534 -21.40 17.26 -3.30
C GLY A 534 -22.09 16.13 -2.54
N TYR A 535 -21.89 14.87 -2.95
CA TYR A 535 -22.33 13.70 -2.17
C TYR A 535 -21.27 13.30 -1.16
N PHE A 536 -21.70 12.86 0.01
CA PHE A 536 -20.85 12.33 1.08
C PHE A 536 -20.95 10.82 1.05
N LEU A 537 -19.82 10.15 0.90
CA LEU A 537 -19.75 8.68 0.86
C LEU A 537 -19.13 8.19 2.16
N GLU A 538 -19.88 7.39 2.89
CA GLU A 538 -19.50 6.83 4.18
C GLU A 538 -19.39 5.31 4.07
N ILE A 539 -18.51 4.68 4.85
CA ILE A 539 -18.20 3.24 4.74
C ILE A 539 -18.87 2.48 5.88
N LEU A 540 -19.63 1.44 5.55
CA LEU A 540 -20.26 0.51 6.47
C LEU A 540 -19.44 -0.79 6.52
N GLY A 541 -18.59 -0.92 7.55
CA GLY A 541 -17.82 -2.13 7.86
C GLY A 541 -18.55 -3.11 8.78
N SER A 542 -19.88 -3.12 8.78
CA SER A 542 -20.71 -3.99 9.63
C SER A 542 -21.96 -4.46 8.89
N PRO A 543 -22.68 -5.49 9.38
CA PRO A 543 -23.94 -5.94 8.77
C PRO A 543 -24.96 -4.81 8.57
N LEU A 544 -25.90 -4.99 7.62
CA LEU A 544 -26.93 -3.98 7.30
C LEU A 544 -27.86 -3.68 8.48
N THR A 545 -27.87 -4.53 9.51
CA THR A 545 -28.62 -4.33 10.76
C THR A 545 -28.04 -3.26 11.68
N CYS A 546 -26.80 -2.81 11.45
CA CYS A 546 -26.06 -1.96 12.37
C CYS A 546 -26.12 -0.45 12.06
N PHE A 547 -26.83 -0.02 11.01
CA PHE A 547 -26.95 1.40 10.67
C PHE A 547 -28.39 1.92 10.74
N ASP A 548 -28.51 3.23 10.98
CA ASP A 548 -29.76 3.96 10.98
C ASP A 548 -30.02 4.59 9.61
N ALA A 549 -30.98 4.04 8.87
CA ALA A 549 -31.31 4.46 7.51
C ALA A 549 -31.91 5.86 7.42
N SER A 550 -32.43 6.41 8.53
CA SER A 550 -32.95 7.78 8.57
C SER A 550 -31.86 8.84 8.30
N ASN A 551 -30.58 8.46 8.44
CA ASN A 551 -29.43 9.32 8.19
C ASN A 551 -29.00 9.37 6.72
N TYR A 552 -29.42 8.41 5.89
CA TYR A 552 -28.87 8.22 4.54
C TYR A 552 -29.93 8.30 3.46
N GLY A 553 -29.59 8.93 2.34
CA GLY A 553 -30.43 8.97 1.15
C GLY A 553 -30.32 7.69 0.33
N ALA A 554 -29.14 7.06 0.32
CA ALA A 554 -28.91 5.82 -0.42
C ALA A 554 -27.90 4.89 0.26
N LEU A 555 -28.08 3.58 0.06
CA LEU A 555 -27.13 2.50 0.31
C LEU A 555 -26.61 1.98 -1.04
N MET A 556 -25.29 1.80 -1.17
CA MET A 556 -24.61 1.23 -2.32
C MET A 556 -24.05 -0.15 -1.97
N LEU A 557 -24.39 -1.13 -2.80
CA LEU A 557 -23.86 -2.48 -2.79
C LEU A 557 -23.19 -2.67 -4.16
N VAL A 558 -21.86 -2.73 -4.18
CA VAL A 558 -21.09 -2.81 -5.42
C VAL A 558 -20.08 -3.91 -5.20
N ASP A 559 -20.15 -4.93 -6.05
CA ASP A 559 -19.31 -6.12 -5.95
C ASP A 559 -19.32 -6.71 -4.53
N ALA A 560 -20.43 -7.40 -4.26
CA ALA A 560 -20.63 -8.10 -3.01
C ALA A 560 -20.63 -9.61 -3.28
N GLU A 561 -19.79 -10.32 -2.54
CA GLU A 561 -19.52 -11.75 -2.72
C GLU A 561 -20.06 -12.60 -1.55
N GLU A 562 -20.38 -12.01 -0.40
CA GLU A 562 -20.95 -12.74 0.75
C GLU A 562 -22.49 -12.83 0.75
N GLU A 563 -23.03 -13.79 1.51
CA GLU A 563 -24.46 -13.94 1.73
C GLU A 563 -25.03 -13.01 2.80
N TYR A 564 -26.31 -12.65 2.63
CA TYR A 564 -27.05 -11.81 3.57
C TYR A 564 -27.91 -12.64 4.50
N SER A 565 -27.92 -12.29 5.78
CA SER A 565 -28.80 -12.93 6.75
C SER A 565 -30.28 -12.53 6.57
N ASP A 566 -31.22 -13.37 6.98
CA ASP A 566 -32.66 -13.04 6.98
C ASP A 566 -32.98 -11.73 7.73
N ALA A 567 -32.19 -11.42 8.77
CA ALA A 567 -32.31 -10.19 9.54
C ALA A 567 -31.95 -8.96 8.71
N GLU A 568 -30.89 -9.05 7.89
CA GLU A 568 -30.47 -7.98 6.98
C GLU A 568 -31.46 -7.78 5.84
N VAL A 569 -31.94 -8.87 5.23
CA VAL A 569 -32.96 -8.80 4.18
C VAL A 569 -34.22 -8.10 4.72
N LYS A 570 -34.66 -8.47 5.92
CA LYS A 570 -35.80 -7.84 6.58
C LYS A 570 -35.53 -6.36 6.91
N LYS A 571 -34.36 -6.04 7.46
CA LYS A 571 -33.99 -4.67 7.81
C LYS A 571 -33.96 -3.77 6.58
N LEU A 572 -33.28 -4.19 5.51
CA LEU A 572 -33.19 -3.42 4.28
C LEU A 572 -34.57 -3.17 3.68
N ARG A 573 -35.44 -4.17 3.67
CA ARG A 573 -36.83 -4.00 3.22
C ARG A 573 -37.56 -2.93 4.05
N ASP A 574 -37.46 -3.01 5.37
CA ASP A 574 -38.13 -2.06 6.26
C ASP A 574 -37.57 -0.64 6.07
N ASP A 575 -36.26 -0.48 5.91
CA ASP A 575 -35.62 0.81 5.65
C ASP A 575 -36.04 1.44 4.32
N VAL A 576 -36.14 0.65 3.26
CA VAL A 576 -36.60 1.14 1.95
C VAL A 576 -38.08 1.56 2.02
N VAL A 577 -38.93 0.73 2.62
CA VAL A 577 -40.39 0.96 2.60
C VAL A 577 -40.82 2.03 3.60
N ARG A 578 -40.20 2.09 4.79
CA ARG A 578 -40.60 2.99 5.87
C ARG A 578 -39.79 4.27 5.90
N GLU A 579 -38.47 4.16 5.75
CA GLU A 579 -37.56 5.30 5.84
C GLU A 579 -37.30 5.94 4.47
N GLY A 580 -37.68 5.31 3.36
CA GLY A 580 -37.45 5.83 2.01
C GLY A 580 -35.98 5.78 1.58
N LEU A 581 -35.21 4.82 2.10
CA LEU A 581 -33.82 4.60 1.70
C LEU A 581 -33.74 4.17 0.23
N GLY A 582 -32.92 4.85 -0.58
CA GLY A 582 -32.55 4.37 -1.91
C GLY A 582 -31.56 3.22 -1.84
N VAL A 583 -31.64 2.24 -2.74
CA VAL A 583 -30.66 1.15 -2.83
C VAL A 583 -30.12 1.10 -4.24
N PHE A 584 -28.80 1.15 -4.36
CA PHE A 584 -28.06 1.02 -5.61
C PHE A 584 -27.26 -0.27 -5.55
N VAL A 585 -27.51 -1.17 -6.50
CA VAL A 585 -26.83 -2.47 -6.56
C VAL A 585 -26.14 -2.62 -7.90
N VAL A 586 -24.84 -2.92 -7.86
CA VAL A 586 -24.05 -3.32 -9.02
C VAL A 586 -23.63 -4.75 -8.78
N GLY A 587 -24.21 -5.67 -9.55
CA GLY A 587 -23.74 -7.04 -9.61
C GLY A 587 -22.86 -7.20 -10.84
N ASP A 588 -21.69 -7.80 -10.67
CA ASP A 588 -20.84 -8.22 -11.76
C ASP A 588 -21.42 -9.49 -12.44
N TRP A 589 -20.58 -10.31 -13.05
CA TRP A 589 -20.97 -11.48 -13.80
C TRP A 589 -21.15 -12.70 -12.88
N TYR A 590 -22.05 -13.60 -13.27
CA TYR A 590 -22.21 -14.90 -12.63
C TYR A 590 -22.68 -15.93 -13.66
N ASN A 591 -21.93 -17.03 -13.81
CA ASN A 591 -22.33 -18.14 -14.69
C ASN A 591 -21.62 -19.43 -14.29
N VAL A 592 -22.40 -20.45 -13.92
CA VAL A 592 -21.87 -21.72 -13.41
C VAL A 592 -20.95 -22.42 -14.41
N LYS A 593 -21.32 -22.48 -15.70
CA LYS A 593 -20.50 -23.15 -16.71
C LYS A 593 -19.16 -22.44 -16.95
N GLN A 594 -19.20 -21.11 -16.96
CA GLN A 594 -17.97 -20.31 -17.10
C GLN A 594 -17.06 -20.50 -15.90
N MET A 595 -17.60 -20.48 -14.68
CA MET A 595 -16.86 -20.76 -13.45
C MET A 595 -16.21 -22.16 -13.48
N GLU A 596 -16.95 -23.20 -13.88
CA GLU A 596 -16.42 -24.55 -14.05
C GLU A 596 -15.27 -24.62 -15.07
N SER A 597 -15.34 -23.84 -16.15
CA SER A 597 -14.29 -23.77 -17.16
C SER A 597 -13.00 -23.09 -16.69
N MET A 598 -13.09 -22.26 -15.64
CA MET A 598 -11.96 -21.55 -15.03
C MET A 598 -11.32 -22.30 -13.85
N ARG A 599 -11.78 -23.54 -13.60
CA ARG A 599 -11.16 -24.44 -12.63
C ARG A 599 -9.71 -24.74 -13.04
N PHE A 600 -8.80 -24.62 -12.08
CA PHE A 600 -7.40 -25.00 -12.27
C PHE A 600 -6.95 -26.01 -11.22
N PHE A 601 -5.85 -26.70 -11.49
CA PHE A 601 -5.16 -27.54 -10.51
C PHE A 601 -4.00 -26.72 -9.95
N ASP A 602 -3.97 -26.51 -8.64
CA ASP A 602 -2.85 -25.87 -7.99
C ASP A 602 -1.82 -26.94 -7.63
N ASP A 603 -0.69 -26.90 -8.33
CA ASP A 603 0.44 -27.79 -8.09
C ASP A 603 1.03 -27.62 -6.69
N ASN A 604 0.77 -26.51 -5.98
CA ASN A 604 1.27 -26.29 -4.62
C ASN A 604 0.40 -27.01 -3.57
N THR A 605 -0.93 -26.87 -3.66
CA THR A 605 -1.86 -27.52 -2.72
C THR A 605 -2.26 -28.93 -3.15
N HIS A 606 -1.87 -29.36 -4.34
CA HIS A 606 -2.27 -30.62 -4.97
C HIS A 606 -3.81 -30.76 -5.01
N SER A 607 -4.51 -29.65 -5.18
CA SER A 607 -5.98 -29.60 -5.18
C SER A 607 -6.51 -28.83 -6.38
N HIS A 608 -7.73 -29.16 -6.77
CA HIS A 608 -8.44 -28.35 -7.74
C HIS A 608 -9.11 -27.17 -7.06
N TRP A 609 -8.93 -26.01 -7.65
CA TRP A 609 -9.58 -24.77 -7.24
C TRP A 609 -10.65 -24.42 -8.26
N THR A 610 -11.86 -24.24 -7.78
CA THR A 610 -13.02 -23.81 -8.58
C THR A 610 -13.47 -22.44 -8.03
N PRO A 611 -13.85 -21.49 -8.89
CA PRO A 611 -14.45 -20.24 -8.46
C PRO A 611 -15.60 -20.47 -7.48
N VAL A 612 -15.61 -19.74 -6.36
CA VAL A 612 -16.68 -19.80 -5.35
C VAL A 612 -17.92 -19.04 -5.85
N THR A 613 -17.70 -17.90 -6.51
CA THR A 613 -18.70 -17.12 -7.22
C THR A 613 -18.12 -16.59 -8.55
N GLY A 614 -18.91 -15.87 -9.34
CA GLY A 614 -18.40 -15.03 -10.44
C GLY A 614 -17.65 -13.82 -9.89
N GLY A 615 -17.69 -12.65 -10.55
CA GLY A 615 -17.18 -11.42 -9.92
C GLY A 615 -17.94 -11.14 -8.62
N ALA A 616 -19.26 -10.96 -8.72
CA ALA A 616 -20.16 -10.82 -7.58
C ALA A 616 -20.94 -12.12 -7.24
N ASN A 617 -21.44 -12.24 -6.01
CA ASN A 617 -22.40 -13.28 -5.60
C ASN A 617 -23.83 -12.92 -5.99
N VAL A 618 -24.10 -13.01 -7.28
CA VAL A 618 -25.42 -12.73 -7.89
C VAL A 618 -26.56 -13.54 -7.24
N PRO A 619 -26.41 -14.83 -6.89
CA PRO A 619 -27.44 -15.55 -6.12
C PRO A 619 -27.77 -14.88 -4.78
N ALA A 620 -26.77 -14.51 -3.98
CA ALA A 620 -26.98 -13.82 -2.70
C ALA A 620 -27.65 -12.44 -2.89
N LEU A 621 -27.22 -11.67 -3.90
CA LEU A 621 -27.87 -10.41 -4.27
C LEU A 621 -29.33 -10.62 -4.65
N ASN A 622 -29.65 -11.70 -5.36
CA ASN A 622 -31.03 -12.04 -5.74
C ASN A 622 -31.90 -12.38 -4.53
N ASP A 623 -31.37 -13.06 -3.51
CA ASP A 623 -32.08 -13.32 -2.27
C ASP A 623 -32.35 -12.04 -1.48
N LEU A 624 -31.36 -11.14 -1.42
CA LEU A 624 -31.51 -9.80 -0.83
C LEU A 624 -32.57 -8.96 -1.55
N LEU A 625 -32.60 -9.01 -2.88
CA LEU A 625 -33.49 -8.19 -3.72
C LEU A 625 -34.90 -8.76 -3.89
N LYS A 626 -35.10 -10.03 -3.53
CA LYS A 626 -36.38 -10.75 -3.65
C LYS A 626 -37.58 -10.00 -3.09
N PRO A 627 -37.54 -9.34 -1.91
CA PRO A 627 -38.68 -8.59 -1.38
C PRO A 627 -39.13 -7.41 -2.26
N PHE A 628 -38.25 -6.91 -3.12
CA PHE A 628 -38.51 -5.79 -4.04
C PHE A 628 -38.93 -6.25 -5.44
N GLY A 629 -38.94 -7.55 -5.71
CA GLY A 629 -39.29 -8.11 -7.02
C GLY A 629 -38.24 -7.88 -8.11
N PHE A 630 -36.99 -7.57 -7.73
CA PHE A 630 -35.85 -7.51 -8.65
C PHE A 630 -35.11 -8.86 -8.68
N ALA A 631 -34.47 -9.17 -9.81
CA ALA A 631 -33.42 -10.19 -9.88
C ALA A 631 -32.51 -9.97 -11.10
N PHE A 632 -31.24 -10.24 -10.90
CA PHE A 632 -30.24 -10.49 -11.93
C PHE A 632 -30.37 -11.90 -12.51
N GLY A 633 -29.93 -12.07 -13.75
CA GLY A 633 -29.77 -13.36 -14.43
C GLY A 633 -28.33 -13.83 -14.41
N ASP A 634 -28.06 -14.91 -15.14
CA ASP A 634 -26.76 -15.58 -15.24
C ASP A 634 -26.09 -15.40 -16.62
N GLY A 635 -26.60 -14.48 -17.44
CA GLY A 635 -25.99 -14.12 -18.72
C GLY A 635 -24.76 -13.24 -18.49
N ILE A 636 -23.65 -13.57 -19.14
CA ILE A 636 -22.42 -12.77 -19.10
C ILE A 636 -22.47 -11.77 -20.24
N LEU A 637 -22.79 -10.52 -19.93
CA LEU A 637 -22.93 -9.46 -20.93
C LEU A 637 -21.63 -8.68 -21.10
N HIS A 638 -21.17 -8.54 -22.34
CA HIS A 638 -20.02 -7.72 -22.68
C HIS A 638 -20.36 -6.77 -23.84
N GLY A 639 -19.90 -5.52 -23.73
CA GLY A 639 -20.07 -4.53 -24.79
C GLY A 639 -20.06 -3.11 -24.28
N ALA A 640 -20.96 -2.28 -24.81
CA ALA A 640 -21.14 -0.92 -24.33
C ALA A 640 -22.63 -0.58 -24.25
N ALA A 641 -23.02 0.12 -23.20
CA ALA A 641 -24.32 0.76 -23.08
C ALA A 641 -24.17 2.26 -23.36
N THR A 642 -25.23 2.91 -23.87
CA THR A 642 -25.25 4.37 -23.97
C THR A 642 -25.97 4.95 -22.77
N LEU A 643 -25.27 5.72 -21.94
CA LEU A 643 -25.82 6.43 -20.80
C LEU A 643 -25.60 7.93 -21.03
N ASN A 644 -26.69 8.72 -21.06
CA ASN A 644 -26.64 10.17 -21.33
C ASN A 644 -25.84 10.56 -22.59
N GLY A 645 -25.92 9.74 -23.65
CA GLY A 645 -25.20 9.99 -24.91
C GLY A 645 -23.72 9.60 -24.89
N GLN A 646 -23.20 9.08 -23.78
CA GLN A 646 -21.85 8.53 -23.69
C GLN A 646 -21.89 7.00 -23.72
N ALA A 647 -20.96 6.40 -24.46
CA ALA A 647 -20.75 4.96 -24.42
C ALA A 647 -20.02 4.60 -23.11
N VAL A 648 -20.64 3.71 -22.33
CA VAL A 648 -20.09 3.12 -21.12
C VAL A 648 -19.76 1.68 -21.44
N ALA A 649 -18.48 1.31 -21.34
CA ALA A 649 -18.06 -0.07 -21.52
C ALA A 649 -18.58 -0.94 -20.37
N ILE A 650 -19.00 -2.17 -20.69
CA ILE A 650 -19.41 -3.19 -19.75
C ILE A 650 -18.47 -4.37 -19.97
N ALA A 651 -17.56 -4.57 -19.02
CA ALA A 651 -16.47 -5.53 -19.08
C ALA A 651 -16.86 -6.85 -18.38
N SER A 652 -17.96 -7.46 -18.86
CA SER A 652 -18.71 -8.53 -18.15
C SER A 652 -19.69 -7.96 -17.13
N GLY A 653 -20.80 -8.65 -16.91
CA GLY A 653 -21.83 -8.22 -15.97
C GLY A 653 -23.12 -9.02 -16.14
N ALA A 654 -23.86 -9.22 -15.05
CA ALA A 654 -25.12 -9.94 -15.07
C ALA A 654 -26.24 -9.12 -15.73
N ASN A 655 -27.07 -9.79 -16.53
CA ASN A 655 -28.27 -9.18 -17.10
C ASN A 655 -29.35 -8.94 -16.02
N ILE A 656 -30.24 -7.98 -16.23
CA ILE A 656 -31.44 -7.85 -15.40
C ILE A 656 -32.48 -8.87 -15.88
N ALA A 657 -32.82 -9.86 -15.05
CA ALA A 657 -33.76 -10.94 -15.40
C ALA A 657 -35.21 -10.62 -14.99
N ARG A 658 -35.39 -9.88 -13.89
CA ARG A 658 -36.71 -9.55 -13.35
C ARG A 658 -36.72 -8.16 -12.74
N VAL A 659 -37.80 -7.44 -13.00
CA VAL A 659 -38.10 -6.13 -12.39
C VAL A 659 -39.57 -6.09 -11.95
N PRO A 660 -39.92 -5.33 -10.90
CA PRO A 660 -41.29 -5.13 -10.51
C PRO A 660 -42.06 -4.30 -11.55
N ALA A 661 -43.39 -4.43 -11.56
CA ALA A 661 -44.24 -3.66 -12.45
C ALA A 661 -44.07 -2.14 -12.21
N GLY A 662 -43.93 -1.37 -13.29
CA GLY A 662 -43.71 0.07 -13.23
C GLY A 662 -42.23 0.49 -13.08
N ALA A 663 -41.30 -0.46 -12.99
CA ALA A 663 -39.88 -0.16 -13.04
C ALA A 663 -39.46 0.40 -14.41
N PHE A 664 -38.60 1.42 -14.39
CA PHE A 664 -37.94 1.93 -15.59
C PHE A 664 -36.74 1.05 -15.92
N VAL A 665 -36.70 0.51 -17.14
CA VAL A 665 -35.61 -0.35 -17.61
C VAL A 665 -34.92 0.32 -18.79
N HIS A 666 -33.65 0.64 -18.61
CA HIS A 666 -32.79 1.02 -19.73
C HIS A 666 -32.30 -0.23 -20.46
N LYS A 667 -32.32 -0.23 -21.79
CA LYS A 667 -31.92 -1.38 -22.60
C LYS A 667 -30.78 -0.98 -23.53
N GLY A 668 -29.75 -1.81 -23.59
CA GLY A 668 -28.64 -1.70 -24.54
C GLY A 668 -28.48 -3.02 -25.31
N PHE A 669 -27.88 -2.95 -26.50
CA PHE A 669 -27.48 -4.14 -27.24
C PHE A 669 -26.06 -4.52 -26.83
N VAL A 670 -25.94 -5.62 -26.10
CA VAL A 670 -24.67 -6.19 -25.63
C VAL A 670 -24.60 -7.65 -26.06
N ALA A 671 -23.39 -8.15 -26.25
CA ALA A 671 -23.17 -9.52 -26.67
C ALA A 671 -23.13 -10.42 -25.43
N ASP A 672 -23.87 -11.53 -25.48
CA ASP A 672 -23.70 -12.60 -24.51
C ASP A 672 -22.38 -13.34 -24.80
N LYS A 673 -21.49 -13.32 -23.81
CA LYS A 673 -20.17 -13.97 -23.84
C LYS A 673 -20.15 -15.30 -23.09
N ALA A 674 -21.25 -15.71 -22.46
CA ALA A 674 -21.28 -17.03 -21.86
C ALA A 674 -21.01 -18.07 -22.96
N PRO A 675 -20.11 -19.06 -22.72
CA PRO A 675 -19.83 -20.08 -23.70
C PRO A 675 -21.14 -20.74 -24.10
N ARG A 676 -21.51 -20.63 -25.39
CA ARG A 676 -22.58 -21.44 -25.96
C ARG A 676 -22.06 -22.87 -25.92
N GLY A 677 -22.60 -23.64 -24.98
CA GLY A 677 -22.09 -24.97 -24.60
C GLY A 677 -21.98 -25.98 -25.73
#